data_AF-U1HSY0-F1
#
_entry.id   AF-U1HSY0-F1
#
_cell.length_a   1.000
_cell.length_b   1.000
_cell.length_c   1.000
_cell.angle_alpha   90.00
_cell.angle_beta   90.00
_cell.angle_gamma   90.00
#
_symmetry.space_group_name_H-M   'P 1'
#
loop_
_entity.id
_entity.type
_entity.pdbx_description
1 polymer ?
#
loop_
_entity_poly.entity_id
_entity_poly.type
_entity_poly.pdbx_seq_one_letter_code
_entity_poly.pdbx_strand_id
1 'polypeptide(L)'
;MSASHPSMNKWRMGASCLMVFTQGIHDSAPGALIPYLDQNDRIGYAFVSLIFITNAVGFILAAPLVQAIEHRFGRARAYVFASSLNALSFIAIICMPSIPVVVVSFFLLGFGLNNVFCANLARGTVILGFMHGNYGVGATVAPLVASSMVSKGNQWSHSYLIPVSLVLVGIGFVGWTFWDYEKDTRIRLLTALEHTASRQGAEASDFPRSGLLKRAIKHRTTLLGALFIFAYQSAEAQVGYVTTADFWAGITLERFLLVQAASGVGERVSVYALIVGAAACQLLIWLVPNIVGNAVAVSLVGLLLGLVYPCATIIFNRLLHRNIQMSSLSFIASMDSSRGAAGPVHKHCKRGQLPVSVARAELLGNVRSLTTHVKRDLGFQGKIGDHVLLTYGDTMYSDANYTDSWRGMTSDSMAYATRNPLEVLDVGLNNEGFPAQFCPIEKKYRENAAECAMGITNVVETSPGQGILYFLKNHRPGGENHLVGAGVATVTMSDDYPAIPQVTRLSEYWWDGETEPWYGDVGAIRSGDHIYAYGHAKSTPYVYVTRVLWQNATNLSCYEYWNGKTWQSDRLYNVGENEGVFWQVNQGQVIWSNYYGCFMFVYSDNWMNNKVLAQVAYTPTGPWSDPVLLYQATPITNGSSIYAAVPHPYYDESGKNLVVTFTNHPNLIQAVNLTFT
;
A
#
# COMPACT_ATOMS: atom_id res chain seq x y z
N MET A 1 -32.63 -26.97 22.70
CA MET A 1 -32.22 -26.31 23.97
C MET A 1 -32.33 -24.80 23.78
N SER A 2 -32.78 -24.02 24.75
CA SER A 2 -32.76 -22.54 24.65
C SER A 2 -31.51 -21.99 25.36
N ALA A 3 -31.10 -20.76 25.03
CA ALA A 3 -29.99 -20.08 25.71
C ALA A 3 -30.22 -19.94 27.22
N SER A 4 -31.48 -19.88 27.66
CA SER A 4 -31.86 -19.67 29.06
C SER A 4 -32.18 -20.94 29.85
N HIS A 5 -32.34 -22.08 29.16
CA HIS A 5 -32.81 -23.34 29.76
C HIS A 5 -32.00 -24.55 29.27
N PRO A 6 -31.27 -25.24 30.16
CA PRO A 6 -31.12 -25.03 31.62
C PRO A 6 -30.47 -23.69 31.99
N SER A 7 -30.60 -23.27 33.26
CA SER A 7 -29.99 -22.03 33.78
C SER A 7 -28.48 -21.97 33.51
N MET A 8 -27.79 -23.12 33.54
CA MET A 8 -26.37 -23.23 33.23
C MET A 8 -26.02 -22.83 31.78
N ASN A 9 -26.96 -22.91 30.84
CA ASN A 9 -26.69 -22.50 29.44
C ASN A 9 -26.44 -21.00 29.31
N LYS A 10 -26.98 -20.16 30.21
CA LYS A 10 -26.70 -18.72 30.22
C LYS A 10 -25.22 -18.48 30.52
N TRP A 11 -24.68 -19.21 31.49
CA TRP A 11 -23.27 -19.13 31.88
C TRP A 11 -22.35 -19.75 30.82
N ARG A 12 -22.75 -20.87 30.20
CA ARG A 12 -22.02 -21.46 29.06
C ARG A 12 -21.96 -20.49 27.88
N MET A 13 -23.05 -19.78 27.57
CA MET A 13 -23.08 -18.75 26.54
C MET A 13 -22.18 -17.56 26.90
N GLY A 14 -22.22 -17.09 28.16
CA GLY A 14 -21.31 -16.05 28.64
C GLY A 14 -19.84 -16.45 28.52
N ALA A 15 -19.49 -17.69 28.86
CA ALA A 15 -18.15 -18.22 28.73
C ALA A 15 -17.71 -18.28 27.26
N SER A 16 -18.60 -18.73 26.35
CA SER A 16 -18.34 -18.70 24.92
C SER A 16 -18.14 -17.28 24.37
N CYS A 17 -18.89 -16.29 24.86
CA CYS A 17 -18.72 -14.89 24.47
C CYS A 17 -17.37 -14.32 24.93
N LEU A 18 -16.95 -14.63 26.17
CA LEU A 18 -15.65 -14.21 26.70
C LEU A 18 -14.47 -14.80 25.92
N MET A 19 -14.55 -16.08 25.54
CA MET A 19 -13.52 -16.73 24.72
C MET A 19 -13.40 -16.07 23.35
N VAL A 20 -14.53 -15.80 22.70
CA VAL A 20 -14.58 -15.22 21.35
C VAL A 20 -14.20 -13.73 21.37
N PHE A 21 -14.51 -12.99 22.45
CA PHE A 21 -14.00 -11.64 22.69
C PHE A 21 -12.47 -11.63 22.82
N THR A 22 -11.92 -12.55 23.61
CA THR A 22 -10.46 -12.70 23.77
C THR A 22 -9.78 -13.06 22.45
N GLN A 23 -10.43 -13.90 21.64
CA GLN A 23 -9.97 -14.23 20.29
C GLN A 23 -9.97 -12.99 19.37
N GLY A 24 -11.01 -12.15 19.42
CA GLY A 24 -11.06 -10.89 18.65
C GLY A 24 -9.94 -9.91 19.04
N ILE A 25 -9.61 -9.82 20.34
CA ILE A 25 -8.48 -9.02 20.83
C ILE A 25 -7.17 -9.52 20.24
N HIS A 26 -6.98 -10.83 20.21
CA HIS A 26 -5.77 -11.44 19.65
C HIS A 26 -5.68 -11.30 18.13
N ASP A 27 -6.74 -11.59 17.38
CA ASP A 27 -6.68 -11.67 15.91
C ASP A 27 -6.43 -10.31 15.25
N SER A 28 -6.86 -9.23 15.90
CA SER A 28 -6.75 -7.86 15.38
C SER A 28 -5.50 -7.11 15.85
N ALA A 29 -4.95 -7.47 17.02
CA ALA A 29 -3.78 -6.79 17.60
C ALA A 29 -2.53 -6.84 16.70
N PRO A 30 -2.17 -7.96 16.05
CA PRO A 30 -1.01 -8.02 15.15
C PRO A 30 -1.04 -6.94 14.09
N GLY A 31 -2.19 -6.68 13.46
CA GLY A 31 -2.34 -5.65 12.42
C GLY A 31 -1.86 -4.26 12.86
N ALA A 32 -2.18 -3.86 14.09
CA ALA A 32 -1.74 -2.57 14.65
C ALA A 32 -0.30 -2.59 15.16
N LEU A 33 0.23 -3.77 15.48
CA LEU A 33 1.58 -3.98 16.00
C LEU A 33 2.63 -4.18 14.89
N ILE A 34 2.21 -4.46 13.64
CA ILE A 34 3.09 -4.65 12.47
C ILE A 34 4.18 -3.57 12.36
N PRO A 35 3.87 -2.26 12.46
CA PRO A 35 4.89 -1.23 12.30
C PRO A 35 5.97 -1.24 13.39
N TYR A 36 5.73 -1.93 14.51
CA TYR A 36 6.56 -1.94 15.71
C TYR A 36 7.27 -3.27 15.95
N LEU A 37 6.93 -4.32 15.19
CA LEU A 37 7.47 -5.66 15.34
C LEU A 37 8.86 -5.85 14.70
N ASP A 38 9.36 -4.89 13.91
CA ASP A 38 10.60 -5.06 13.15
C ASP A 38 11.57 -3.88 13.29
N GLN A 39 12.76 -4.15 13.84
CA GLN A 39 13.96 -3.28 13.76
C GLN A 39 14.95 -3.77 12.67
N ASN A 40 14.70 -4.94 12.06
CA ASN A 40 15.54 -5.58 11.04
C ASN A 40 14.67 -5.99 9.83
N ASP A 41 14.29 -4.97 9.05
CA ASP A 41 13.42 -4.83 7.88
C ASP A 41 13.37 -5.92 6.77
N ARG A 42 13.84 -7.15 6.98
CA ARG A 42 13.76 -8.26 6.00
C ARG A 42 12.70 -9.30 6.34
N ILE A 43 12.10 -9.26 7.53
CA ILE A 43 11.31 -10.38 8.04
C ILE A 43 9.84 -10.02 8.27
N GLY A 44 9.47 -8.75 8.44
CA GLY A 44 8.10 -8.29 8.79
C GLY A 44 6.93 -8.92 8.01
N TYR A 45 6.87 -8.80 6.67
CA TYR A 45 5.73 -9.36 5.91
C TYR A 45 5.76 -10.89 5.84
N ALA A 46 6.94 -11.48 5.64
CA ALA A 46 7.10 -12.93 5.70
C ALA A 46 6.70 -13.46 7.09
N PHE A 47 7.00 -12.73 8.15
CA PHE A 47 6.63 -13.03 9.53
C PHE A 47 5.12 -12.91 9.74
N VAL A 48 4.48 -11.84 9.27
CA VAL A 48 3.03 -11.66 9.34
C VAL A 48 2.31 -12.79 8.60
N SER A 49 2.72 -13.08 7.36
CA SER A 49 2.19 -14.22 6.61
C SER A 49 2.47 -15.54 7.32
N LEU A 50 3.66 -15.71 7.91
CA LEU A 50 4.05 -16.91 8.63
C LEU A 50 3.21 -17.13 9.90
N ILE A 51 2.95 -16.10 10.71
CA ILE A 51 2.11 -16.23 11.91
C ILE A 51 0.65 -16.59 11.56
N PHE A 52 0.10 -16.05 10.46
CA PHE A 52 -1.24 -16.40 10.01
C PHE A 52 -1.30 -17.81 9.41
N ILE A 53 -0.29 -18.19 8.62
CA ILE A 53 -0.18 -19.55 8.06
C ILE A 53 -0.01 -20.58 9.19
N THR A 54 0.87 -20.33 10.16
CA THR A 54 1.07 -21.28 11.26
C THR A 54 -0.14 -21.37 12.17
N ASN A 55 -0.86 -20.27 12.40
CA ASN A 55 -2.16 -20.29 13.09
C ASN A 55 -3.18 -21.17 12.34
N ALA A 56 -3.29 -21.02 11.02
CA ALA A 56 -4.17 -21.86 10.19
C ALA A 56 -3.80 -23.34 10.21
N VAL A 57 -2.50 -23.66 10.16
CA VAL A 57 -2.01 -25.04 10.33
C VAL A 57 -2.38 -25.57 11.72
N GLY A 58 -2.27 -24.73 12.76
CA GLY A 58 -2.74 -25.03 14.11
C GLY A 58 -4.21 -25.45 14.13
N PHE A 59 -5.11 -24.65 13.54
CA PHE A 59 -6.55 -24.96 13.45
C PHE A 59 -6.85 -26.30 12.74
N ILE A 60 -6.11 -26.62 11.67
CA ILE A 60 -6.28 -27.89 10.93
C ILE A 60 -5.85 -29.08 11.81
N LEU A 61 -4.73 -28.97 12.50
CA LEU A 61 -4.18 -30.04 13.35
C LEU A 61 -4.91 -30.16 14.70
N ALA A 62 -5.56 -29.08 15.15
CA ALA A 62 -6.34 -29.05 16.38
C ALA A 62 -7.56 -29.95 16.31
N ALA A 63 -8.25 -29.99 15.16
CA ALA A 63 -9.49 -30.74 14.99
C ALA A 63 -9.42 -32.22 15.44
N PRO A 64 -8.46 -33.05 14.97
CA PRO A 64 -8.35 -34.44 15.43
C PRO A 64 -7.90 -34.55 16.90
N LEU A 65 -7.03 -33.66 17.38
CA LEU A 65 -6.51 -33.69 18.74
C LEU A 65 -7.60 -33.34 19.77
N VAL A 66 -8.30 -32.24 19.54
CA VAL A 66 -9.45 -31.80 20.32
C VAL A 66 -10.51 -32.89 20.36
N GLN A 67 -10.83 -33.50 19.22
CA GLN A 67 -11.85 -34.54 19.14
C GLN A 67 -11.44 -35.79 19.96
N ALA A 68 -10.15 -36.15 19.95
CA ALA A 68 -9.63 -37.24 20.77
C ALA A 68 -9.70 -36.92 22.29
N ILE A 69 -9.38 -35.68 22.67
CA ILE A 69 -9.45 -35.22 24.07
C ILE A 69 -10.90 -35.14 24.54
N GLU A 70 -11.80 -34.56 23.73
CA GLU A 70 -13.24 -34.49 24.03
C GLU A 70 -13.82 -35.90 24.22
N HIS A 71 -13.45 -36.86 23.37
CA HIS A 71 -13.94 -38.24 23.49
C HIS A 71 -13.42 -38.96 24.73
N ARG A 72 -12.15 -38.76 25.11
CA ARG A 72 -11.51 -39.50 26.21
C ARG A 72 -11.73 -38.88 27.58
N PHE A 73 -11.75 -37.55 27.65
CA PHE A 73 -11.72 -36.79 28.90
C PHE A 73 -12.93 -35.88 29.07
N GLY A 74 -13.78 -35.79 28.06
CA GLY A 74 -14.99 -34.99 28.06
C GLY A 74 -14.77 -33.54 27.64
N ARG A 75 -15.88 -32.87 27.32
CA ARG A 75 -15.89 -31.54 26.69
C ARG A 75 -15.27 -30.44 27.54
N ALA A 76 -15.53 -30.44 28.86
CA ALA A 76 -15.00 -29.43 29.77
C ALA A 76 -13.46 -29.43 29.81
N ARG A 77 -12.86 -30.62 29.85
CA ARG A 77 -11.40 -30.78 29.90
C ARG A 77 -10.75 -30.45 28.57
N ALA A 78 -11.43 -30.69 27.44
CA ALA A 78 -10.99 -30.22 26.14
C ALA A 78 -10.92 -28.68 26.08
N TYR A 79 -11.94 -27.99 26.60
CA TYR A 79 -11.94 -26.52 26.70
C TYR A 79 -10.85 -25.96 27.60
N VAL A 80 -10.64 -26.56 28.77
CA VAL A 80 -9.56 -26.18 29.67
C VAL A 80 -8.20 -26.40 29.01
N PHE A 81 -8.00 -27.54 28.34
CA PHE A 81 -6.76 -27.84 27.63
C PHE A 81 -6.44 -26.81 26.54
N ALA A 82 -7.39 -26.51 25.66
CA ALA A 82 -7.20 -25.51 24.60
C ALA A 82 -6.93 -24.11 25.15
N SER A 83 -7.65 -23.73 26.22
CA SER A 83 -7.47 -22.42 26.86
C SER A 83 -6.12 -22.32 27.58
N SER A 84 -5.63 -23.41 28.17
CA SER A 84 -4.29 -23.49 28.77
C SER A 84 -3.17 -23.37 27.74
N LEU A 85 -3.34 -23.97 26.54
CA LEU A 85 -2.40 -23.78 25.43
C LEU A 85 -2.35 -22.30 24.99
N ASN A 86 -3.51 -21.64 24.86
CA ASN A 86 -3.57 -20.22 24.55
C ASN A 86 -2.88 -19.35 25.61
N ALA A 87 -3.10 -19.64 26.89
CA ALA A 87 -2.41 -18.94 27.99
C ALA A 87 -0.90 -19.11 27.91
N LEU A 88 -0.42 -20.33 27.65
CA LEU A 88 1.01 -20.61 27.51
C LEU A 88 1.63 -19.84 26.32
N SER A 89 0.94 -19.79 25.18
CA SER A 89 1.38 -19.03 24.01
C SER A 89 1.53 -17.55 24.31
N PHE A 90 0.53 -16.95 24.96
CA PHE A 90 0.61 -15.53 25.27
C PHE A 90 1.70 -15.22 26.31
N ILE A 91 1.88 -16.07 27.33
CA ILE A 91 2.98 -15.96 28.29
C ILE A 91 4.33 -16.05 27.57
N ALA A 92 4.48 -16.97 26.61
CA ALA A 92 5.71 -17.12 25.83
C ALA A 92 6.03 -15.86 25.01
N ILE A 93 5.02 -15.23 24.39
CA ILE A 93 5.17 -13.96 23.64
C ILE A 93 5.63 -12.82 24.56
N ILE A 94 5.09 -12.74 25.78
CA ILE A 94 5.44 -11.70 26.76
C ILE A 94 6.87 -11.88 27.26
N CYS A 95 7.24 -13.10 27.64
CA CYS A 95 8.54 -13.39 28.27
C CYS A 95 9.69 -13.43 27.26
N MET A 96 9.44 -13.88 26.03
CA MET A 96 10.47 -14.06 25.00
C MET A 96 9.96 -13.58 23.64
N PRO A 97 9.96 -12.24 23.39
CA PRO A 97 9.43 -11.64 22.17
C PRO A 97 10.38 -11.82 20.96
N SER A 98 10.79 -13.06 20.67
CA SER A 98 11.59 -13.41 19.51
C SER A 98 10.70 -13.96 18.38
N ILE A 99 11.08 -13.69 17.13
CA ILE A 99 10.32 -14.12 15.94
C ILE A 99 9.96 -15.62 15.97
N PRO A 100 10.90 -16.56 16.25
CA PRO A 100 10.56 -17.99 16.32
C PRO A 100 9.54 -18.32 17.40
N VAL A 101 9.65 -17.69 18.57
CA VAL A 101 8.72 -17.92 19.69
C VAL A 101 7.33 -17.42 19.32
N VAL A 102 7.21 -16.28 18.66
CA VAL A 102 5.91 -15.77 18.21
C VAL A 102 5.29 -16.71 17.18
N VAL A 103 6.05 -17.18 16.19
CA VAL A 103 5.54 -18.13 15.16
C VAL A 103 5.03 -19.42 15.78
N VAL A 104 5.76 -19.99 16.74
CA VAL A 104 5.36 -21.20 17.49
C VAL A 104 4.16 -20.90 18.39
N SER A 105 4.10 -19.72 19.00
CA SER A 105 2.98 -19.31 19.84
C SER A 105 1.69 -19.16 19.03
N PHE A 106 1.76 -18.59 17.83
CA PHE A 106 0.64 -18.49 16.89
C PHE A 106 0.17 -19.85 16.38
N PHE A 107 1.09 -20.79 16.15
CA PHE A 107 0.73 -22.18 15.86
C PHE A 107 -0.09 -22.81 16.99
N LEU A 108 0.34 -22.61 18.24
CA LEU A 108 -0.36 -23.12 19.42
C LEU A 108 -1.69 -22.40 19.68
N LEU A 109 -1.79 -21.10 19.37
CA LEU A 109 -3.04 -20.32 19.45
C LEU A 109 -4.11 -20.84 18.48
N GLY A 110 -3.69 -21.45 17.37
CA GLY A 110 -4.57 -22.15 16.43
C GLY A 110 -5.24 -23.40 17.01
N PHE A 111 -4.84 -23.89 18.19
CA PHE A 111 -5.52 -25.00 18.88
C PHE A 111 -6.83 -24.60 19.58
N GLY A 112 -7.32 -23.39 19.33
CA GLY A 112 -8.60 -22.88 19.83
C GLY A 112 -9.83 -23.69 19.39
N LEU A 113 -10.88 -23.65 20.22
CA LEU A 113 -12.11 -24.40 20.01
C LEU A 113 -13.19 -23.55 19.34
N ASN A 114 -13.69 -24.02 18.19
CA ASN A 114 -14.88 -23.47 17.55
C ASN A 114 -16.15 -23.88 18.32
N ASN A 115 -16.93 -22.90 18.76
CA ASN A 115 -18.07 -23.09 19.65
C ASN A 115 -19.32 -23.63 18.93
N VAL A 116 -19.25 -24.89 18.50
CA VAL A 116 -20.39 -25.68 17.95
C VAL A 116 -21.57 -25.75 18.92
N PHE A 117 -21.35 -25.54 20.23
CA PHE A 117 -22.40 -25.48 21.24
C PHE A 117 -23.46 -24.40 20.92
N CYS A 118 -23.03 -23.17 20.62
CA CYS A 118 -23.93 -22.04 20.36
C CYS A 118 -24.79 -22.24 19.11
N ALA A 119 -24.26 -22.94 18.10
CA ALA A 119 -24.97 -23.25 16.86
C ALA A 119 -26.13 -24.24 17.04
N ASN A 120 -26.08 -25.04 18.11
CA ASN A 120 -27.09 -26.06 18.40
C ASN A 120 -28.17 -25.60 19.41
N LEU A 121 -28.15 -24.33 19.81
CA LEU A 121 -29.19 -23.72 20.64
C LEU A 121 -30.37 -23.22 19.77
N ALA A 122 -31.56 -23.10 20.38
CA ALA A 122 -32.76 -22.59 19.74
C ALA A 122 -32.57 -21.11 19.41
N ARG A 123 -32.94 -20.69 18.18
CA ARG A 123 -32.52 -19.42 17.57
C ARG A 123 -30.99 -19.29 17.42
N GLY A 124 -30.35 -20.38 16.98
CA GLY A 124 -28.90 -20.46 16.78
C GLY A 124 -28.32 -19.29 15.97
N THR A 125 -29.04 -18.76 14.99
CA THR A 125 -28.63 -17.58 14.20
C THR A 125 -28.40 -16.33 15.06
N VAL A 126 -29.36 -16.00 15.94
CA VAL A 126 -29.27 -14.82 16.81
C VAL A 126 -28.20 -15.02 17.89
N ILE A 127 -28.07 -16.24 18.42
CA ILE A 127 -27.07 -16.58 19.44
C ILE A 127 -25.66 -16.53 18.84
N LEU A 128 -25.45 -17.02 17.61
CA LEU A 128 -24.19 -16.87 16.91
C LEU A 128 -23.87 -15.41 16.61
N GLY A 129 -24.86 -14.63 16.16
CA GLY A 129 -24.71 -13.19 15.94
C GLY A 129 -24.21 -12.47 17.19
N PHE A 130 -24.85 -12.73 18.34
CA PHE A 130 -24.44 -12.15 19.61
C PHE A 130 -23.03 -12.60 20.03
N MET A 131 -22.69 -13.87 19.87
CA MET A 131 -21.35 -14.40 20.20
C MET A 131 -20.26 -13.76 19.31
N HIS A 132 -20.48 -13.68 18.00
CA HIS A 132 -19.55 -13.04 17.07
C HIS A 132 -19.58 -11.50 17.20
N GLY A 133 -20.65 -10.89 17.70
CA GLY A 133 -20.66 -9.47 18.07
C GLY A 133 -19.60 -9.17 19.11
N ASN A 134 -19.47 -10.03 20.13
CA ASN A 134 -18.41 -9.93 21.13
C ASN A 134 -16.99 -10.09 20.52
N TYR A 135 -16.81 -10.92 19.49
CA TYR A 135 -15.56 -10.94 18.71
C TYR A 135 -15.26 -9.56 18.12
N GLY A 136 -16.25 -8.94 17.49
CA GLY A 136 -16.10 -7.62 16.85
C GLY A 136 -15.73 -6.53 17.85
N VAL A 137 -16.34 -6.53 19.04
CA VAL A 137 -15.96 -5.60 20.13
C VAL A 137 -14.48 -5.79 20.50
N GLY A 138 -14.04 -7.04 20.68
CA GLY A 138 -12.63 -7.34 20.94
C GLY A 138 -11.71 -6.86 19.82
N ALA A 139 -12.11 -7.09 18.57
CA ALA A 139 -11.37 -6.69 17.37
C ALA A 139 -11.29 -5.16 17.17
N THR A 140 -12.28 -4.42 17.68
CA THR A 140 -12.29 -2.95 17.63
C THR A 140 -11.42 -2.35 18.74
N VAL A 141 -11.47 -2.92 19.94
CA VAL A 141 -10.74 -2.41 21.11
C VAL A 141 -9.23 -2.69 21.01
N ALA A 142 -8.84 -3.86 20.50
CA ALA A 142 -7.45 -4.29 20.52
C ALA A 142 -6.48 -3.36 19.76
N PRO A 143 -6.74 -2.94 18.51
CA PRO A 143 -5.88 -1.99 17.80
C PRO A 143 -5.67 -0.69 18.57
N LEU A 144 -6.75 -0.11 19.13
CA LEU A 144 -6.70 1.15 19.87
C LEU A 144 -5.82 1.04 21.11
N VAL A 145 -5.98 -0.04 21.87
CA VAL A 145 -5.19 -0.28 23.08
C VAL A 145 -3.74 -0.59 22.74
N ALA A 146 -3.50 -1.46 21.74
CA ALA A 146 -2.15 -1.81 21.29
C ALA A 146 -1.36 -0.59 20.80
N SER A 147 -1.96 0.23 19.91
CA SER A 147 -1.36 1.47 19.42
C SER A 147 -1.10 2.47 20.54
N SER A 148 -2.05 2.67 21.47
CA SER A 148 -1.84 3.58 22.61
C SER A 148 -0.76 3.12 23.58
N MET A 149 -0.57 1.81 23.75
CA MET A 149 0.48 1.27 24.62
C MET A 149 1.86 1.50 24.00
N VAL A 150 2.01 1.18 22.72
CA VAL A 150 3.30 1.33 22.02
C VAL A 150 3.65 2.81 21.79
N SER A 151 2.66 3.68 21.52
CA SER A 151 2.90 5.12 21.36
C SER A 151 3.43 5.80 22.62
N LYS A 152 3.22 5.21 23.80
CA LYS A 152 3.76 5.68 25.09
C LYS A 152 5.15 5.11 25.40
N GLY A 153 5.76 4.38 24.47
CA GLY A 153 7.10 3.80 24.61
C GLY A 153 7.14 2.42 25.28
N ASN A 154 5.99 1.74 25.47
CA ASN A 154 5.99 0.38 26.01
C ASN A 154 6.37 -0.64 24.93
N GLN A 155 7.04 -1.73 25.33
CA GLN A 155 7.29 -2.86 24.43
C GLN A 155 5.98 -3.43 23.88
N TRP A 156 5.95 -3.76 22.59
CA TRP A 156 4.77 -4.28 21.89
C TRP A 156 4.23 -5.57 22.54
N SER A 157 5.12 -6.41 23.09
CA SER A 157 4.76 -7.68 23.74
C SER A 157 3.88 -7.49 24.97
N HIS A 158 3.96 -6.34 25.65
CA HIS A 158 3.12 -6.05 26.81
C HIS A 158 1.63 -5.89 26.46
N SER A 159 1.29 -5.63 25.20
CA SER A 159 -0.12 -5.65 24.77
C SER A 159 -0.80 -7.00 24.99
N TYR A 160 -0.02 -8.10 25.01
CA TYR A 160 -0.51 -9.46 25.27
C TYR A 160 -0.83 -9.74 26.74
N LEU A 161 -0.51 -8.84 27.68
CA LEU A 161 -0.94 -8.97 29.09
C LEU A 161 -2.47 -8.98 29.22
N ILE A 162 -3.15 -8.23 28.36
CA ILE A 162 -4.61 -8.14 28.32
C ILE A 162 -5.22 -9.50 27.94
N PRO A 163 -4.92 -10.12 26.77
CA PRO A 163 -5.47 -11.42 26.42
C PRO A 163 -5.03 -12.53 27.39
N VAL A 164 -3.82 -12.52 27.98
CA VAL A 164 -3.46 -13.48 29.05
C VAL A 164 -4.45 -13.39 30.21
N SER A 165 -4.70 -12.20 30.73
CA SER A 165 -5.58 -12.02 31.89
C SER A 165 -6.99 -12.54 31.61
N LEU A 166 -7.52 -12.27 30.42
CA LEU A 166 -8.84 -12.72 29.99
C LEU A 166 -8.90 -14.25 29.80
N VAL A 167 -7.86 -14.87 29.23
CA VAL A 167 -7.80 -16.33 29.10
C VAL A 167 -7.72 -17.01 30.47
N LEU A 168 -6.92 -16.49 31.40
CA LEU A 168 -6.79 -17.07 32.75
C LEU A 168 -8.14 -17.07 33.50
N VAL A 169 -8.89 -15.97 33.42
CA VAL A 169 -10.27 -15.91 33.93
C VAL A 169 -11.19 -16.87 33.17
N GLY A 170 -11.02 -16.94 31.84
CA GLY A 170 -11.76 -17.85 30.96
C GLY A 170 -11.58 -19.33 31.30
N ILE A 171 -10.37 -19.77 31.68
CA ILE A 171 -10.08 -21.17 32.06
C ILE A 171 -10.98 -21.60 33.23
N GLY A 172 -11.03 -20.80 34.30
CA GLY A 172 -11.86 -21.09 35.46
C GLY A 172 -13.35 -21.07 35.11
N PHE A 173 -13.77 -20.10 34.31
CA PHE A 173 -15.18 -19.91 33.95
C PHE A 173 -15.71 -21.01 33.02
N VAL A 174 -14.94 -21.40 32.01
CA VAL A 174 -15.30 -22.49 31.09
C VAL A 174 -15.23 -23.85 31.79
N GLY A 175 -14.19 -24.06 32.62
CA GLY A 175 -14.05 -25.26 33.43
C GLY A 175 -15.27 -25.50 34.33
N TRP A 176 -15.75 -24.45 35.00
CA TRP A 176 -16.95 -24.52 35.85
C TRP A 176 -18.23 -24.76 35.04
N THR A 177 -18.46 -23.99 33.98
CA THR A 177 -19.74 -24.02 33.24
C THR A 177 -19.96 -25.29 32.42
N PHE A 178 -18.89 -25.94 31.96
CA PHE A 178 -18.96 -27.16 31.15
C PHE A 178 -18.71 -28.46 31.94
N TRP A 179 -18.34 -28.40 33.22
CA TRP A 179 -17.92 -29.57 34.03
C TRP A 179 -18.88 -30.76 33.95
N ASP A 180 -20.19 -30.53 34.12
CA ASP A 180 -21.22 -31.57 34.09
C ASP A 180 -22.03 -31.62 32.77
N TYR A 181 -21.50 -31.03 31.69
CA TYR A 181 -22.19 -30.91 30.40
C TYR A 181 -22.67 -32.26 29.84
N GLU A 182 -21.86 -33.31 29.96
CA GLU A 182 -22.20 -34.65 29.47
C GLU A 182 -23.25 -35.36 30.33
N LYS A 183 -23.24 -35.12 31.65
CA LYS A 183 -24.27 -35.68 32.56
C LYS A 183 -25.62 -35.02 32.27
N ASP A 184 -25.65 -33.70 32.12
CA ASP A 184 -26.84 -32.95 31.71
C ASP A 184 -27.39 -33.45 30.37
N THR A 185 -26.51 -33.69 29.39
CA THR A 185 -26.91 -34.15 28.05
C THR A 185 -27.39 -35.60 28.07
N ARG A 186 -26.73 -36.49 28.82
CA ARG A 186 -27.11 -37.90 28.95
C ARG A 186 -28.41 -38.09 29.71
N ILE A 187 -28.58 -37.42 30.86
CA ILE A 187 -29.83 -37.47 31.64
C ILE A 187 -31.01 -37.02 30.77
N ARG A 188 -30.84 -35.97 29.97
CA ARG A 188 -31.88 -35.48 29.06
C ARG A 188 -32.11 -36.35 27.84
N LEU A 189 -31.07 -36.97 27.27
CA LEU A 189 -31.24 -37.95 26.20
C LEU A 189 -32.05 -39.13 26.71
N LEU A 190 -31.80 -39.59 27.95
CA LEU A 190 -32.59 -40.62 28.60
C LEU A 190 -34.05 -40.15 28.84
N THR A 191 -34.28 -38.92 29.33
CA THR A 191 -35.64 -38.36 29.47
C THR A 191 -36.35 -38.16 28.12
N ALA A 192 -35.62 -37.76 27.08
CA ALA A 192 -36.16 -37.58 25.73
C ALA A 192 -36.43 -38.92 25.05
N LEU A 193 -35.60 -39.93 25.30
CA LEU A 193 -35.77 -41.32 24.87
C LEU A 193 -36.92 -42.00 25.61
N GLU A 194 -37.15 -41.71 26.89
CA GLU A 194 -38.38 -42.11 27.60
C GLU A 194 -39.63 -41.52 26.92
N HIS A 195 -39.54 -40.29 26.42
CA HIS A 195 -40.61 -39.64 25.66
C HIS A 195 -40.74 -40.11 24.19
N THR A 196 -39.67 -40.57 23.54
CA THR A 196 -39.68 -41.07 22.15
C THR A 196 -39.73 -42.60 22.03
N ALA A 197 -39.58 -43.36 23.12
CA ALA A 197 -39.76 -44.82 23.15
C ALA A 197 -41.20 -45.28 22.82
N SER A 198 -42.15 -44.34 22.67
CA SER A 198 -43.47 -44.61 22.07
C SER A 198 -43.51 -44.55 20.53
N ARG A 199 -42.41 -44.22 19.82
CA ARG A 199 -42.35 -44.28 18.35
C ARG A 199 -40.96 -44.71 17.86
N GLN A 200 -40.86 -46.01 17.60
CA GLN A 200 -39.95 -46.75 16.71
C GLN A 200 -38.49 -46.29 16.54
N GLY A 201 -37.61 -47.25 16.81
CA GLY A 201 -36.15 -47.15 16.69
C GLY A 201 -35.64 -46.90 15.28
N ALA A 202 -34.51 -46.19 15.22
CA ALA A 202 -33.67 -46.08 14.04
C ALA A 202 -32.23 -46.39 14.44
N GLU A 203 -31.62 -47.25 13.64
CA GLU A 203 -30.30 -47.85 13.77
C GLU A 203 -29.18 -46.79 13.88
N ALA A 204 -28.30 -46.96 14.86
CA ALA A 204 -27.05 -46.22 14.96
C ALA A 204 -25.93 -47.01 14.27
N SER A 205 -25.51 -46.57 13.09
CA SER A 205 -24.37 -47.15 12.37
C SER A 205 -23.05 -46.63 12.95
N ASP A 206 -22.29 -47.53 13.56
CA ASP A 206 -20.91 -47.32 13.98
C ASP A 206 -20.00 -47.37 12.73
N PHE A 207 -19.29 -46.28 12.42
CA PHE A 207 -18.32 -46.23 11.32
C PHE A 207 -16.91 -45.84 11.83
N PRO A 208 -15.83 -46.40 11.24
CA PRO A 208 -14.46 -46.14 11.68
C PRO A 208 -14.10 -44.65 11.50
N ARG A 209 -13.65 -44.00 12.57
CA ARG A 209 -13.36 -42.55 12.63
C ARG A 209 -12.01 -42.14 12.03
N SER A 210 -11.17 -43.09 11.64
CA SER A 210 -9.89 -42.84 10.96
C SER A 210 -10.12 -42.49 9.49
N GLY A 211 -10.08 -41.18 9.16
CA GLY A 211 -10.24 -40.68 7.79
C GLY A 211 -11.31 -39.60 7.61
N LEU A 212 -12.00 -39.18 8.68
CA LEU A 212 -13.01 -38.12 8.67
C LEU A 212 -12.47 -36.79 8.13
N LEU A 213 -11.24 -36.40 8.49
CA LEU A 213 -10.58 -35.19 7.96
C LEU A 213 -10.32 -35.31 6.45
N LYS A 214 -9.84 -36.46 5.98
CA LYS A 214 -9.60 -36.72 4.55
C LYS A 214 -10.91 -36.71 3.75
N ARG A 215 -12.02 -37.14 4.36
CA ARG A 215 -13.36 -37.11 3.76
C ARG A 215 -13.96 -35.71 3.77
N ALA A 216 -13.73 -34.94 4.84
CA ALA A 216 -14.16 -33.55 4.95
C ALA A 216 -13.47 -32.66 3.90
N ILE A 217 -12.15 -32.77 3.73
CA ILE A 217 -11.38 -31.99 2.75
C ILE A 217 -11.76 -32.35 1.31
N LYS A 218 -12.22 -33.57 1.04
CA LYS A 218 -12.70 -33.99 -0.29
C LYS A 218 -14.17 -33.65 -0.56
N HIS A 219 -14.91 -33.17 0.44
CA HIS A 219 -16.34 -32.90 0.30
C HIS A 219 -16.57 -31.57 -0.41
N ARG A 220 -17.36 -31.57 -1.50
CA ARG A 220 -17.58 -30.38 -2.36
C ARG A 220 -18.10 -29.17 -1.58
N THR A 221 -19.07 -29.37 -0.68
CA THR A 221 -19.62 -28.29 0.15
C THR A 221 -18.57 -27.68 1.09
N THR A 222 -17.64 -28.50 1.58
CA THR A 222 -16.58 -28.07 2.49
C THR A 222 -15.53 -27.24 1.75
N LEU A 223 -15.15 -27.67 0.53
CA LEU A 223 -14.23 -26.93 -0.34
C LEU A 223 -14.83 -25.59 -0.80
N LEU A 224 -16.11 -25.58 -1.19
CA LEU A 224 -16.80 -24.35 -1.57
C LEU A 224 -16.92 -23.38 -0.40
N GLY A 225 -17.23 -23.87 0.80
CA GLY A 225 -17.25 -23.02 2.00
C GLY A 225 -15.88 -22.51 2.39
N ALA A 226 -14.85 -23.34 2.29
CA ALA A 226 -13.46 -22.96 2.54
C ALA A 226 -12.99 -21.87 1.58
N LEU A 227 -13.24 -22.02 0.28
CA LEU A 227 -12.92 -21.02 -0.74
C LEU A 227 -13.70 -19.72 -0.55
N PHE A 228 -15.01 -19.82 -0.26
CA PHE A 228 -15.85 -18.65 -0.02
C PHE A 228 -15.37 -17.84 1.18
N ILE A 229 -15.11 -18.49 2.31
CA ILE A 229 -14.60 -17.82 3.51
C ILE A 229 -13.20 -17.25 3.26
N PHE A 230 -12.32 -17.98 2.59
CA PHE A 230 -10.99 -17.48 2.21
C PHE A 230 -11.07 -16.18 1.37
N ALA A 231 -11.88 -16.19 0.31
CA ALA A 231 -12.02 -15.05 -0.59
C ALA A 231 -12.69 -13.85 0.09
N TYR A 232 -13.79 -14.09 0.82
CA TYR A 232 -14.48 -13.09 1.61
C TYR A 232 -13.55 -12.42 2.62
N GLN A 233 -12.79 -13.24 3.36
CA GLN A 233 -11.94 -12.75 4.42
C GLN A 233 -10.69 -12.02 3.90
N SER A 234 -10.18 -12.42 2.74
CA SER A 234 -9.11 -11.70 2.03
C SER A 234 -9.59 -10.33 1.56
N ALA A 235 -10.82 -10.23 1.05
CA ALA A 235 -11.42 -8.96 0.66
C ALA A 235 -11.66 -8.04 1.87
N GLU A 236 -12.17 -8.57 2.99
CA GLU A 236 -12.31 -7.80 4.24
C GLU A 236 -10.96 -7.29 4.76
N ALA A 237 -9.91 -8.11 4.68
CA ALA A 237 -8.57 -7.72 5.15
C ALA A 237 -7.98 -6.55 4.32
N GLN A 238 -8.21 -6.53 3.01
CA GLN A 238 -7.76 -5.42 2.15
C GLN A 238 -8.46 -4.10 2.47
N VAL A 239 -9.77 -4.15 2.76
CA VAL A 239 -10.56 -2.95 3.13
C VAL A 239 -10.24 -2.49 4.55
N GLY A 240 -10.08 -3.43 5.49
CA GLY A 240 -9.78 -3.15 6.89
C GLY A 240 -8.36 -2.59 7.15
N TYR A 241 -7.40 -2.83 6.25
CA TYR A 241 -6.03 -2.30 6.38
C TYR A 241 -5.96 -0.77 6.22
N VAL A 242 -6.90 -0.19 5.45
CA VAL A 242 -6.95 1.25 5.15
C VAL A 242 -7.71 2.04 6.23
N THR A 243 -8.60 1.39 7.00
CA THR A 243 -9.53 2.06 7.95
C THR A 243 -9.84 1.16 9.16
N THR A 244 -8.86 0.95 10.04
CA THR A 244 -8.94 -0.13 11.05
C THR A 244 -10.07 0.03 12.07
N ALA A 245 -10.29 1.20 12.69
CA ALA A 245 -11.28 1.31 13.78
C ALA A 245 -12.74 1.33 13.30
N ASP A 246 -13.05 2.11 12.27
CA ASP A 246 -14.44 2.35 11.81
C ASP A 246 -15.03 1.12 11.10
N PHE A 247 -14.21 0.37 10.36
CA PHE A 247 -14.61 -0.87 9.70
C PHE A 247 -14.99 -1.96 10.71
N TRP A 248 -14.16 -2.18 11.74
CA TRP A 248 -14.45 -3.14 12.81
C TRP A 248 -15.65 -2.71 13.67
N ALA A 249 -15.83 -1.41 13.89
CA ALA A 249 -17.02 -0.87 14.55
C ALA A 249 -18.28 -1.12 13.71
N GLY A 250 -18.22 -0.95 12.39
CA GLY A 250 -19.30 -1.29 11.45
C GLY A 250 -19.71 -2.77 11.52
N ILE A 251 -18.73 -3.68 11.44
CA ILE A 251 -18.95 -5.14 11.61
C ILE A 251 -19.56 -5.43 12.99
N THR A 252 -19.10 -4.77 14.03
CA THR A 252 -19.61 -4.99 15.40
C THR A 252 -21.07 -4.57 15.52
N LEU A 253 -21.39 -3.37 15.02
CA LEU A 253 -22.74 -2.81 15.06
C LEU A 253 -23.74 -3.67 14.27
N GLU A 254 -23.31 -4.17 13.11
CA GLU A 254 -24.05 -5.12 12.28
C GLU A 254 -24.44 -6.38 13.06
N ARG A 255 -23.48 -7.05 13.72
CA ARG A 255 -23.68 -8.35 14.38
C ARG A 255 -24.73 -8.31 15.50
N PHE A 256 -24.93 -7.14 16.11
CA PHE A 256 -25.97 -6.93 17.12
C PHE A 256 -27.32 -6.52 16.53
N LEU A 257 -27.33 -5.70 15.46
CA LEU A 257 -28.55 -5.10 14.92
C LEU A 257 -29.15 -5.88 13.74
N LEU A 258 -28.36 -6.17 12.71
CA LEU A 258 -28.86 -6.67 11.43
C LEU A 258 -29.09 -8.18 11.42
N VAL A 259 -28.36 -8.96 12.25
CA VAL A 259 -28.57 -10.42 12.37
C VAL A 259 -30.01 -10.76 12.82
N GLN A 260 -30.61 -9.90 13.64
CA GLN A 260 -31.99 -10.06 14.09
C GLN A 260 -32.97 -9.88 12.92
N ALA A 261 -32.75 -8.87 12.09
CA ALA A 261 -33.56 -8.61 10.90
C ALA A 261 -33.41 -9.71 9.84
N ALA A 262 -32.18 -10.17 9.57
CA ALA A 262 -31.88 -11.22 8.60
C ALA A 262 -32.53 -12.57 8.94
N SER A 263 -32.70 -12.86 10.24
CA SER A 263 -33.36 -14.09 10.69
C SER A 263 -34.84 -14.19 10.29
N GLY A 264 -35.51 -13.06 9.99
CA GLY A 264 -36.91 -13.03 9.55
C GLY A 264 -37.10 -13.12 8.04
N VAL A 265 -36.13 -12.67 7.24
CA VAL A 265 -36.21 -12.57 5.77
C VAL A 265 -35.68 -13.84 5.07
N GLY A 266 -34.89 -14.65 5.78
CA GLY A 266 -34.27 -15.87 5.28
C GLY A 266 -32.78 -15.67 4.95
N GLU A 267 -31.95 -16.65 5.31
CA GLU A 267 -30.50 -16.47 5.35
C GLU A 267 -29.88 -16.31 3.94
N ARG A 268 -30.43 -16.98 2.91
CA ARG A 268 -29.90 -16.90 1.54
C ARG A 268 -30.18 -15.54 0.88
N VAL A 269 -31.39 -15.02 1.02
CA VAL A 269 -31.80 -13.73 0.44
C VAL A 269 -31.01 -12.59 1.08
N SER A 270 -30.80 -12.67 2.40
CA SER A 270 -30.01 -11.70 3.15
C SER A 270 -28.57 -11.62 2.64
N VAL A 271 -27.90 -12.75 2.40
CA VAL A 271 -26.51 -12.76 1.88
C VAL A 271 -26.41 -12.09 0.50
N TYR A 272 -27.33 -12.38 -0.43
CA TYR A 272 -27.31 -11.75 -1.76
C TYR A 272 -27.56 -10.24 -1.70
N ALA A 273 -28.54 -9.79 -0.90
CA ALA A 273 -28.86 -8.38 -0.76
C ALA A 273 -27.68 -7.58 -0.16
N LEU A 274 -27.01 -8.15 0.83
CA LEU A 274 -25.86 -7.52 1.50
C LEU A 274 -24.64 -7.41 0.58
N ILE A 275 -24.34 -8.45 -0.20
CA ILE A 275 -23.23 -8.40 -1.18
C ILE A 275 -23.50 -7.33 -2.25
N VAL A 276 -24.73 -7.24 -2.75
CA VAL A 276 -25.11 -6.21 -3.75
C VAL A 276 -25.01 -4.81 -3.14
N GLY A 277 -25.48 -4.63 -1.89
CA GLY A 277 -25.34 -3.37 -1.17
C GLY A 277 -23.89 -2.97 -0.96
N ALA A 278 -23.04 -3.91 -0.54
CA ALA A 278 -21.61 -3.66 -0.36
C ALA A 278 -20.93 -3.27 -1.68
N ALA A 279 -21.27 -3.94 -2.79
CA ALA A 279 -20.76 -3.59 -4.12
C ALA A 279 -21.20 -2.19 -4.57
N ALA A 280 -22.45 -1.78 -4.27
CA ALA A 280 -22.93 -0.43 -4.57
C ALA A 280 -22.20 0.64 -3.75
N CYS A 281 -21.99 0.42 -2.44
CA CYS A 281 -21.18 1.31 -1.62
C CYS A 281 -19.72 1.37 -2.08
N GLN A 282 -19.15 0.24 -2.52
CA GLN A 282 -17.81 0.19 -3.09
C GLN A 282 -17.70 1.00 -4.39
N LEU A 283 -18.71 0.92 -5.27
CA LEU A 283 -18.80 1.75 -6.47
C LEU A 283 -18.93 3.24 -6.13
N LEU A 284 -19.68 3.59 -5.08
CA LEU A 284 -19.77 4.98 -4.62
C LEU A 284 -18.41 5.53 -4.16
N ILE A 285 -17.61 4.73 -3.46
CA ILE A 285 -16.24 5.12 -3.06
C ILE A 285 -15.38 5.42 -4.30
N TRP A 286 -15.53 4.64 -5.37
CA TRP A 286 -14.77 4.84 -6.61
C TRP A 286 -15.26 6.02 -7.44
N LEU A 287 -16.57 6.29 -7.43
CA LEU A 287 -17.20 7.30 -8.30
C LEU A 287 -17.28 8.70 -7.68
N VAL A 288 -17.25 8.81 -6.35
CA VAL A 288 -17.46 10.08 -5.64
C VAL A 288 -16.21 10.47 -4.85
N PRO A 289 -15.41 11.45 -5.31
CA PRO A 289 -14.23 11.91 -4.58
C PRO A 289 -14.64 12.84 -3.43
N ASN A 290 -15.10 12.26 -2.31
CA ASN A 290 -15.43 12.99 -1.09
C ASN A 290 -14.90 12.22 0.13
N ILE A 291 -13.99 12.83 0.90
CA ILE A 291 -13.33 12.18 2.06
C ILE A 291 -14.36 11.71 3.11
N VAL A 292 -15.33 12.56 3.44
CA VAL A 292 -16.37 12.24 4.44
C VAL A 292 -17.33 11.19 3.86
N GLY A 293 -17.71 11.34 2.59
CA GLY A 293 -18.54 10.36 1.88
C GLY A 293 -17.89 8.98 1.83
N ASN A 294 -16.59 8.92 1.57
CA ASN A 294 -15.81 7.69 1.51
C ASN A 294 -15.67 7.04 2.89
N ALA A 295 -15.41 7.81 3.95
CA ALA A 295 -15.36 7.27 5.31
C ALA A 295 -16.71 6.65 5.74
N VAL A 296 -17.83 7.33 5.43
CA VAL A 296 -19.18 6.82 5.70
C VAL A 296 -19.49 5.59 4.85
N ALA A 297 -19.15 5.62 3.56
CA ALA A 297 -19.36 4.49 2.66
C ALA A 297 -18.53 3.26 3.05
N VAL A 298 -17.28 3.43 3.50
CA VAL A 298 -16.44 2.34 4.01
C VAL A 298 -17.00 1.75 5.29
N SER A 299 -17.50 2.59 6.20
CA SER A 299 -18.19 2.15 7.41
C SER A 299 -19.45 1.34 7.08
N LEU A 300 -20.21 1.78 6.06
CA LEU A 300 -21.38 1.07 5.55
C LEU A 300 -20.99 -0.26 4.88
N VAL A 301 -19.87 -0.33 4.16
CA VAL A 301 -19.35 -1.59 3.61
C VAL A 301 -19.02 -2.57 4.74
N GLY A 302 -18.35 -2.12 5.80
CA GLY A 302 -18.10 -2.95 6.99
C GLY A 302 -19.39 -3.44 7.65
N LEU A 303 -20.39 -2.57 7.76
CA LEU A 303 -21.72 -2.89 8.28
C LEU A 303 -22.52 -3.84 7.37
N LEU A 304 -22.27 -3.87 6.06
CA LEU A 304 -22.97 -4.76 5.13
C LEU A 304 -22.29 -6.13 5.02
N LEU A 305 -20.95 -6.16 5.07
CA LEU A 305 -20.20 -7.40 4.95
C LEU A 305 -20.36 -8.29 6.18
N GLY A 306 -20.39 -7.74 7.40
CA GLY A 306 -20.30 -8.51 8.65
C GLY A 306 -21.28 -9.70 8.82
N LEU A 307 -22.46 -9.66 8.18
CA LEU A 307 -23.52 -10.69 8.24
C LEU A 307 -23.25 -11.90 7.34
N VAL A 308 -22.39 -11.72 6.34
CA VAL A 308 -22.08 -12.74 5.34
C VAL A 308 -21.44 -13.95 6.00
N TYR A 309 -20.51 -13.74 6.94
CA TYR A 309 -19.82 -14.81 7.67
C TYR A 309 -20.76 -15.69 8.54
N PRO A 310 -21.57 -15.14 9.47
CA PRO A 310 -22.47 -15.96 10.29
C PRO A 310 -23.57 -16.64 9.46
N CYS A 311 -24.12 -15.97 8.43
CA CYS A 311 -25.09 -16.60 7.54
C CYS A 311 -24.47 -17.73 6.72
N ALA A 312 -23.27 -17.53 6.15
CA ALA A 312 -22.56 -18.57 5.42
C ALA A 312 -22.26 -19.77 6.32
N THR A 313 -21.78 -19.55 7.55
CA THR A 313 -21.51 -20.61 8.52
C THR A 313 -22.75 -21.45 8.83
N ILE A 314 -23.92 -20.83 8.97
CA ILE A 314 -25.19 -21.52 9.19
C ILE A 314 -25.64 -22.31 7.96
N ILE A 315 -25.51 -21.72 6.77
CA ILE A 315 -25.83 -22.39 5.50
C ILE A 315 -24.95 -23.63 5.32
N PHE A 316 -23.63 -23.52 5.53
CA PHE A 316 -22.72 -24.66 5.46
C PHE A 316 -23.01 -25.70 6.53
N ASN A 317 -23.32 -25.29 7.77
CA ASN A 317 -23.71 -26.22 8.82
C ASN A 317 -24.97 -27.04 8.46
N ARG A 318 -25.98 -26.40 7.86
CA ARG A 318 -27.20 -27.09 7.39
C ARG A 318 -26.96 -28.02 6.19
N LEU A 319 -26.00 -27.69 5.32
CA LEU A 319 -25.70 -28.47 4.11
C LEU A 319 -24.79 -29.69 4.37
N LEU A 320 -24.07 -29.71 5.50
CA LEU A 320 -23.13 -30.78 5.84
C LEU A 320 -23.82 -31.91 6.61
N HIS A 321 -23.44 -33.16 6.34
CA HIS A 321 -23.94 -34.31 7.08
C HIS A 321 -23.37 -34.36 8.51
N ARG A 322 -24.18 -34.79 9.47
CA ARG A 322 -23.90 -34.77 10.92
C ARG A 322 -22.61 -35.50 11.33
N ASN A 323 -22.17 -36.46 10.53
CA ASN A 323 -20.95 -37.24 10.73
C ASN A 323 -19.66 -36.52 10.30
N ILE A 324 -19.71 -35.56 9.38
CA ILE A 324 -18.54 -34.80 8.89
C ILE A 324 -18.58 -33.32 9.25
N GLN A 325 -19.68 -32.86 9.86
CA GLN A 325 -19.92 -31.46 10.22
C GLN A 325 -18.79 -30.84 11.04
N MET A 326 -18.36 -31.48 12.14
CA MET A 326 -17.30 -30.91 12.99
C MET A 326 -15.98 -30.74 12.23
N SER A 327 -15.50 -31.78 11.55
CA SER A 327 -14.23 -31.71 10.79
C SER A 327 -14.30 -30.73 9.61
N SER A 328 -15.46 -30.64 8.95
CA SER A 328 -15.66 -29.73 7.81
C SER A 328 -15.73 -28.27 8.25
N LEU A 329 -16.43 -27.97 9.34
CA LEU A 329 -16.50 -26.61 9.90
C LEU A 329 -15.15 -26.17 10.46
N SER A 330 -14.37 -27.06 11.09
CA SER A 330 -13.00 -26.77 11.49
C SER A 330 -12.10 -26.45 10.31
N PHE A 331 -12.24 -27.17 9.18
CA PHE A 331 -11.48 -26.87 7.96
C PHE A 331 -11.89 -25.52 7.34
N ILE A 332 -13.19 -25.23 7.25
CA ILE A 332 -13.70 -23.94 6.76
C ILE A 332 -13.19 -22.79 7.65
N ALA A 333 -13.26 -22.95 8.97
CA ALA A 333 -12.76 -21.96 9.92
C ALA A 333 -11.23 -21.82 9.90
N SER A 334 -10.47 -22.85 9.49
CA SER A 334 -9.01 -22.69 9.34
C SER A 334 -8.65 -21.73 8.20
N MET A 335 -9.46 -21.69 7.14
CA MET A 335 -9.27 -20.75 6.03
C MET A 335 -9.55 -19.29 6.45
N ASP A 336 -10.43 -19.10 7.42
CA ASP A 336 -10.69 -17.80 8.06
C ASP A 336 -9.42 -17.22 8.70
N SER A 337 -8.58 -18.06 9.30
CA SER A 337 -7.32 -17.62 9.92
C SER A 337 -6.18 -17.31 8.93
N SER A 338 -6.35 -17.63 7.64
CA SER A 338 -5.33 -17.45 6.58
C SER A 338 -5.34 -16.05 5.92
N ARG A 339 -5.91 -15.04 6.59
CA ARG A 339 -6.19 -13.67 6.09
C ARG A 339 -4.98 -12.95 5.49
N GLY A 340 -3.77 -13.28 5.93
CA GLY A 340 -2.52 -12.64 5.49
C GLY A 340 -1.85 -13.26 4.25
N ALA A 341 -2.27 -14.45 3.80
CA ALA A 341 -1.57 -15.16 2.72
C ALA A 341 -1.85 -14.60 1.31
N ALA A 342 -2.94 -13.86 1.14
CA ALA A 342 -3.38 -13.26 -0.14
C ALA A 342 -3.33 -11.72 -0.14
N GLY A 343 -2.69 -11.11 0.86
CA GLY A 343 -2.51 -9.66 0.91
C GLY A 343 -1.73 -9.14 -0.30
N PRO A 344 -1.92 -7.87 -0.70
CA PRO A 344 -1.23 -7.31 -1.85
C PRO A 344 0.28 -7.43 -1.62
N VAL A 345 0.99 -8.01 -2.58
CA VAL A 345 2.45 -7.84 -2.73
C VAL A 345 2.67 -6.39 -3.18
N HIS A 346 2.36 -5.43 -2.31
CA HIS A 346 2.60 -4.00 -2.51
C HIS A 346 3.78 -3.58 -1.60
N LYS A 347 4.96 -3.85 -2.14
CA LYS A 347 5.92 -2.79 -2.43
C LYS A 347 6.18 -1.79 -1.30
N HIS A 348 6.84 -2.17 -0.19
CA HIS A 348 7.34 -1.18 0.77
C HIS A 348 8.80 -1.37 1.20
N CYS A 349 9.39 -0.20 1.39
CA CYS A 349 10.78 0.21 1.36
C CYS A 349 11.16 0.63 2.80
N LYS A 350 12.13 -0.01 3.50
CA LYS A 350 13.03 0.64 4.52
C LYS A 350 14.52 0.25 4.33
N ARG A 351 15.56 1.07 4.56
CA ARG A 351 15.87 2.10 5.59
C ARG A 351 16.07 3.57 5.15
N GLY A 352 15.79 4.46 6.11
CA GLY A 352 15.56 5.91 6.02
C GLY A 352 14.28 6.20 6.79
N GLN A 353 14.17 7.25 7.61
CA GLN A 353 12.94 7.58 8.35
C GLN A 353 11.80 7.87 7.36
N LEU A 354 11.08 6.82 6.96
CA LEU A 354 9.92 6.88 6.07
C LEU A 354 8.66 6.65 6.91
N PRO A 355 7.61 7.49 6.75
CA PRO A 355 7.41 8.47 5.68
C PRO A 355 8.32 9.69 5.77
N VAL A 356 8.64 10.28 4.62
CA VAL A 356 9.31 11.59 4.57
C VAL A 356 8.48 12.58 5.37
N SER A 357 9.10 13.34 6.24
CA SER A 357 8.41 14.33 7.08
C SER A 357 9.17 15.64 7.07
N VAL A 358 8.45 16.70 6.73
CA VAL A 358 9.00 18.05 6.66
C VAL A 358 8.77 18.73 8.00
N ALA A 359 9.86 19.08 8.69
CA ALA A 359 9.85 19.81 9.94
C ALA A 359 9.49 21.29 9.72
N ARG A 360 10.02 21.86 8.64
CA ARG A 360 9.88 23.27 8.26
C ARG A 360 9.97 23.41 6.75
N ALA A 361 9.08 24.20 6.17
CA ALA A 361 9.15 24.64 4.78
C ALA A 361 9.18 26.17 4.76
N GLU A 362 10.17 26.74 4.08
CA GLU A 362 10.37 28.19 4.01
C GLU A 362 10.51 28.62 2.54
N LEU A 363 9.56 29.43 2.08
CA LEU A 363 9.65 30.04 0.75
C LEU A 363 10.78 31.07 0.74
N LEU A 364 11.79 30.85 -0.11
CA LEU A 364 12.94 31.73 -0.21
C LEU A 364 12.65 32.94 -1.11
N GLY A 365 11.91 32.74 -2.20
CA GLY A 365 11.55 33.80 -3.15
C GLY A 365 11.69 33.38 -4.61
N ASN A 366 11.80 34.38 -5.48
CA ASN A 366 11.87 34.18 -6.93
C ASN A 366 13.32 34.01 -7.39
N VAL A 367 13.56 33.04 -8.28
CA VAL A 367 14.86 32.80 -8.89
C VAL A 367 15.08 33.77 -10.04
N ARG A 368 16.23 34.44 -10.07
CA ARG A 368 16.61 35.41 -11.11
C ARG A 368 17.98 35.12 -11.69
N SER A 369 18.21 35.55 -12.92
CA SER A 369 19.55 35.59 -13.50
C SER A 369 20.33 36.81 -12.99
N LEU A 370 21.63 36.62 -12.76
CA LEU A 370 22.58 37.69 -12.42
C LEU A 370 23.08 38.46 -13.65
N THR A 371 23.08 37.82 -14.82
CA THR A 371 23.70 38.35 -16.03
C THR A 371 22.70 38.80 -17.08
N THR A 372 21.45 38.32 -17.01
CA THR A 372 20.42 38.66 -18.00
C THR A 372 19.07 38.95 -17.36
N HIS A 373 18.17 39.53 -18.15
CA HIS A 373 16.77 39.76 -17.77
C HIS A 373 15.87 38.84 -18.58
N VAL A 374 15.55 37.68 -18.00
CA VAL A 374 14.70 36.66 -18.63
C VAL A 374 13.65 36.12 -17.66
N LYS A 375 12.53 35.65 -18.22
CA LYS A 375 11.53 34.83 -17.52
C LYS A 375 11.70 33.40 -18.02
N ARG A 376 11.60 32.41 -17.13
CA ARG A 376 11.89 31.00 -17.45
C ARG A 376 10.76 30.10 -17.04
N ASP A 377 10.61 29.03 -17.81
CA ASP A 377 9.77 27.90 -17.49
C ASP A 377 10.57 26.59 -17.40
N LEU A 378 10.04 25.66 -16.61
CA LEU A 378 10.62 24.39 -16.23
C LEU A 378 11.98 24.60 -15.56
N GLY A 379 12.68 23.52 -15.21
CA GLY A 379 14.02 23.67 -14.66
C GLY A 379 14.56 22.40 -14.08
N PHE A 380 15.46 21.71 -14.78
CA PHE A 380 16.14 20.52 -14.29
C PHE A 380 17.55 20.85 -13.77
N GLN A 381 18.08 20.03 -12.87
CA GLN A 381 19.45 20.19 -12.38
C GLN A 381 20.32 18.99 -12.74
N GLY A 382 21.53 19.26 -13.24
CA GLY A 382 22.55 18.27 -13.56
C GLY A 382 23.94 18.74 -13.12
N LYS A 383 24.89 17.81 -13.01
CA LYS A 383 26.26 18.13 -12.56
C LYS A 383 27.28 17.48 -13.51
N ILE A 384 28.29 18.25 -13.92
CA ILE A 384 29.51 17.78 -14.59
C ILE A 384 30.71 18.35 -13.82
N GLY A 385 31.59 17.50 -13.30
CA GLY A 385 32.67 17.93 -12.41
C GLY A 385 32.14 18.75 -11.25
N ASP A 386 32.69 19.93 -11.03
CA ASP A 386 32.26 20.85 -9.97
C ASP A 386 31.16 21.83 -10.41
N HIS A 387 30.73 21.75 -11.67
CA HIS A 387 29.73 22.64 -12.22
C HIS A 387 28.33 22.02 -12.14
N VAL A 388 27.39 22.76 -11.57
CA VAL A 388 25.97 22.41 -11.58
C VAL A 388 25.27 23.22 -12.67
N LEU A 389 24.75 22.52 -13.67
CA LEU A 389 24.04 23.07 -14.82
C LEU A 389 22.54 22.99 -14.54
N LEU A 390 21.86 24.12 -14.70
CA LEU A 390 20.42 24.24 -14.64
C LEU A 390 19.92 24.41 -16.06
N THR A 391 19.11 23.47 -16.53
CA THR A 391 18.52 23.48 -17.87
C THR A 391 17.06 23.87 -17.77
N TYR A 392 16.65 24.78 -18.64
CA TYR A 392 15.32 25.38 -18.66
C TYR A 392 14.65 25.09 -19.98
N GLY A 393 13.32 25.07 -19.97
CA GLY A 393 12.51 25.13 -21.16
C GLY A 393 12.37 26.57 -21.65
N ASP A 394 11.14 26.94 -22.00
CA ASP A 394 10.81 28.24 -22.56
C ASP A 394 11.47 29.39 -21.78
N THR A 395 12.38 30.09 -22.45
CA THR A 395 13.16 31.19 -21.90
C THR A 395 12.80 32.46 -22.66
N MET A 396 11.97 33.30 -22.05
CA MET A 396 11.49 34.54 -22.66
C MET A 396 12.38 35.73 -22.29
N TYR A 397 12.69 36.53 -23.30
CA TYR A 397 13.53 37.69 -23.17
C TYR A 397 12.75 38.86 -22.57
N SER A 398 13.38 39.59 -21.63
CA SER A 398 12.76 40.70 -20.93
C SER A 398 13.74 41.87 -20.80
N ASP A 399 13.27 43.00 -20.27
CA ASP A 399 14.11 44.14 -19.92
C ASP A 399 14.39 44.19 -18.42
N ALA A 400 15.24 45.14 -17.99
CA ALA A 400 15.61 45.32 -16.59
C ALA A 400 14.42 45.57 -15.65
N ASN A 401 13.28 46.04 -16.20
CA ASN A 401 12.05 46.31 -15.45
C ASN A 401 11.04 45.15 -15.55
N TYR A 402 11.42 44.04 -16.21
CA TYR A 402 10.57 42.87 -16.45
C TYR A 402 9.22 43.18 -17.11
N THR A 403 9.20 44.18 -18.01
CA THR A 403 7.96 44.57 -18.69
C THR A 403 7.39 43.43 -19.55
N ASP A 404 6.08 43.44 -19.76
CA ASP A 404 5.38 42.43 -20.57
C ASP A 404 5.49 42.67 -22.09
N SER A 405 6.48 43.46 -22.53
CA SER A 405 6.76 43.63 -23.97
C SER A 405 7.44 42.37 -24.52
N TRP A 406 6.88 41.79 -25.59
CA TRP A 406 7.51 40.65 -26.27
C TRP A 406 8.83 41.04 -26.93
N ARG A 407 9.91 40.33 -26.60
CA ARG A 407 11.27 40.56 -27.15
C ARG A 407 11.88 39.33 -27.82
N GLY A 408 11.20 38.19 -27.76
CA GLY A 408 11.70 36.92 -28.26
C GLY A 408 11.81 35.86 -27.17
N MET A 409 12.12 34.64 -27.59
CA MET A 409 12.33 33.50 -26.69
C MET A 409 13.25 32.47 -27.34
N THR A 410 13.85 31.62 -26.52
CA THR A 410 14.36 30.30 -26.93
C THR A 410 13.50 29.22 -26.27
N SER A 411 13.39 28.05 -26.91
CA SER A 411 12.60 26.94 -26.33
C SER A 411 13.34 26.20 -25.23
N ASP A 412 14.66 26.36 -25.19
CA ASP A 412 15.49 25.90 -24.09
C ASP A 412 16.65 26.86 -23.83
N SER A 413 17.18 26.82 -22.61
CA SER A 413 18.41 27.50 -22.23
C SER A 413 19.11 26.79 -21.08
N MET A 414 20.32 27.24 -20.74
CA MET A 414 21.09 26.71 -19.62
C MET A 414 21.72 27.85 -18.83
N ALA A 415 21.81 27.67 -17.51
CA ALA A 415 22.52 28.55 -16.59
C ALA A 415 23.32 27.74 -15.56
N TYR A 416 24.34 28.34 -14.96
CA TYR A 416 24.99 27.75 -13.79
C TYR A 416 24.22 28.07 -12.50
N ALA A 417 24.10 27.07 -11.63
CA ALA A 417 23.66 27.31 -10.27
C ALA A 417 24.72 28.12 -9.51
N THR A 418 24.29 29.10 -8.71
CA THR A 418 25.19 29.80 -7.77
C THR A 418 25.03 29.23 -6.37
N ARG A 419 25.82 29.72 -5.42
CA ARG A 419 25.68 29.39 -3.98
C ARG A 419 24.36 29.91 -3.39
N ASN A 420 23.76 30.92 -4.01
CA ASN A 420 22.46 31.45 -3.61
C ASN A 420 21.38 30.77 -4.47
N PRO A 421 20.43 30.02 -3.86
CA PRO A 421 19.38 29.32 -4.62
C PRO A 421 18.41 30.26 -5.37
N LEU A 422 18.46 31.57 -5.10
CA LEU A 422 17.67 32.57 -5.82
C LEU A 422 18.39 33.18 -7.02
N GLU A 423 19.65 32.82 -7.27
CA GLU A 423 20.48 33.45 -8.28
C GLU A 423 21.14 32.40 -9.17
N VAL A 424 21.04 32.62 -10.48
CA VAL A 424 21.67 31.78 -11.51
C VAL A 424 22.55 32.62 -12.43
N LEU A 425 23.54 32.00 -13.05
CA LEU A 425 24.50 32.67 -13.92
C LEU A 425 24.35 32.16 -15.35
N ASP A 426 23.84 33.01 -16.25
CA ASP A 426 23.76 32.65 -17.67
C ASP A 426 25.12 32.79 -18.33
N VAL A 427 25.46 31.80 -19.15
CA VAL A 427 26.67 31.74 -19.98
C VAL A 427 26.29 31.41 -21.42
N GLY A 428 27.18 31.70 -22.37
CA GLY A 428 26.91 31.44 -23.79
C GLY A 428 25.75 32.29 -24.33
N LEU A 429 25.83 33.61 -24.15
CA LEU A 429 24.80 34.54 -24.62
C LEU A 429 24.83 34.71 -26.14
N ASN A 430 23.67 34.98 -26.73
CA ASN A 430 23.53 35.36 -28.13
C ASN A 430 24.02 36.80 -28.38
N ASN A 431 23.99 37.23 -29.65
CA ASN A 431 24.45 38.57 -30.05
C ASN A 431 23.64 39.73 -29.42
N GLU A 432 22.44 39.45 -28.90
CA GLU A 432 21.56 40.41 -28.25
C GLU A 432 21.74 40.43 -26.73
N GLY A 433 22.63 39.60 -26.17
CA GLY A 433 22.90 39.51 -24.74
C GLY A 433 21.90 38.64 -23.96
N PHE A 434 21.12 37.80 -24.64
CA PHE A 434 20.19 36.86 -24.02
C PHE A 434 20.72 35.42 -24.08
N PRO A 435 20.23 34.50 -23.22
CA PRO A 435 20.61 33.09 -23.29
C PRO A 435 20.36 32.49 -24.68
N ALA A 436 21.37 31.83 -25.24
CA ALA A 436 21.24 31.12 -26.51
C ALA A 436 20.50 29.79 -26.33
N GLN A 437 19.99 29.26 -27.44
CA GLN A 437 19.44 27.90 -27.50
C GLN A 437 20.55 26.90 -27.14
N PHE A 438 20.33 26.10 -26.10
CA PHE A 438 21.33 25.17 -25.59
C PHE A 438 21.36 23.88 -26.41
N CYS A 439 20.22 23.21 -26.61
CA CYS A 439 20.12 22.09 -27.53
C CYS A 439 19.76 22.60 -28.94
N PRO A 440 20.64 22.43 -29.94
CA PRO A 440 20.47 23.09 -31.21
C PRO A 440 19.32 22.52 -32.04
N ILE A 441 18.58 23.42 -32.67
CA ILE A 441 17.68 23.13 -33.79
C ILE A 441 18.55 23.00 -35.04
N GLU A 442 18.52 21.83 -35.68
CA GLU A 442 19.48 21.51 -36.72
C GLU A 442 18.86 21.52 -38.12
N LYS A 443 19.39 22.39 -38.99
CA LYS A 443 18.98 22.46 -40.41
C LYS A 443 19.16 21.14 -41.15
N LYS A 444 20.11 20.29 -40.73
CA LYS A 444 20.37 18.97 -41.35
C LYS A 444 19.15 18.03 -41.24
N TYR A 445 18.32 18.22 -40.21
CA TYR A 445 17.06 17.49 -40.01
C TYR A 445 15.83 18.25 -40.52
N ARG A 446 16.03 19.30 -41.33
CA ARG A 446 14.97 20.18 -41.86
C ARG A 446 14.14 20.86 -40.77
N GLU A 447 14.74 21.10 -39.60
CA GLU A 447 14.08 21.77 -38.49
C GLU A 447 14.14 23.29 -38.66
N ASN A 448 13.05 23.98 -38.30
CA ASN A 448 12.94 25.43 -38.35
C ASN A 448 12.60 25.96 -36.95
N ALA A 449 13.34 26.94 -36.44
CA ALA A 449 13.09 27.53 -35.12
C ALA A 449 11.69 28.14 -34.96
N ALA A 450 11.01 28.49 -36.05
CA ALA A 450 9.63 28.97 -36.03
C ALA A 450 8.59 27.85 -35.76
N GLU A 451 8.92 26.61 -36.12
CA GLU A 451 7.98 25.46 -36.11
C GLU A 451 8.51 24.29 -35.27
N CYS A 452 9.72 24.37 -34.74
CA CYS A 452 10.33 23.35 -33.91
C CYS A 452 10.72 23.96 -32.56
N ALA A 453 10.55 23.16 -31.52
CA ALA A 453 11.03 23.43 -30.18
C ALA A 453 11.72 22.18 -29.64
N MET A 454 12.75 22.41 -28.84
CA MET A 454 13.45 21.39 -28.10
C MET A 454 13.11 21.55 -26.62
N GLY A 455 12.62 20.47 -26.00
CA GLY A 455 12.53 20.35 -24.55
C GLY A 455 13.75 19.59 -24.06
N ILE A 456 14.43 20.07 -23.03
CA ILE A 456 15.66 19.44 -22.52
C ILE A 456 15.52 19.12 -21.04
N THR A 457 16.27 18.12 -20.57
CA THR A 457 16.28 17.75 -19.15
C THR A 457 17.65 17.90 -18.52
N ASN A 458 17.91 17.25 -17.39
CA ASN A 458 19.19 17.40 -16.71
C ASN A 458 20.34 16.73 -17.47
N VAL A 459 21.53 17.26 -17.23
CA VAL A 459 22.77 16.66 -17.69
C VAL A 459 23.28 15.64 -16.67
N VAL A 460 23.72 14.48 -17.17
CA VAL A 460 24.31 13.42 -16.35
C VAL A 460 25.75 13.19 -16.79
N GLU A 461 26.71 13.38 -15.88
CA GLU A 461 28.13 13.17 -16.18
C GLU A 461 28.43 11.71 -16.59
N THR A 462 29.08 11.57 -17.74
CA THR A 462 29.60 10.30 -18.25
C THR A 462 31.10 10.20 -17.98
N SER A 463 31.86 11.26 -18.23
CA SER A 463 33.31 11.32 -18.02
C SER A 463 33.69 12.73 -17.57
N PRO A 464 34.88 12.94 -16.98
CA PRO A 464 35.29 14.27 -16.55
C PRO A 464 35.17 15.29 -17.69
N GLY A 465 34.35 16.34 -17.49
CA GLY A 465 34.09 17.37 -18.51
C GLY A 465 33.12 16.97 -19.62
N GLN A 466 32.52 15.78 -19.58
CA GLN A 466 31.51 15.34 -20.53
C GLN A 466 30.29 14.75 -19.84
N GLY A 467 29.12 15.00 -20.40
CA GLY A 467 27.87 14.44 -19.93
C GLY A 467 26.93 14.10 -21.06
N ILE A 468 25.79 13.55 -20.67
CA ILE A 468 24.69 13.23 -21.56
C ILE A 468 23.44 14.00 -21.15
N LEU A 469 22.68 14.42 -22.15
CA LEU A 469 21.46 15.18 -22.05
C LEU A 469 20.39 14.47 -22.86
N TYR A 470 19.18 14.36 -22.30
CA TYR A 470 18.02 13.88 -23.04
C TYR A 470 17.21 15.08 -23.53
N PHE A 471 16.62 14.93 -24.71
CA PHE A 471 15.80 15.97 -25.31
C PHE A 471 14.53 15.41 -25.94
N LEU A 472 13.52 16.26 -26.01
CA LEU A 472 12.28 16.06 -26.72
C LEU A 472 12.20 16.98 -27.92
N LYS A 473 11.91 16.42 -29.08
CA LYS A 473 11.61 17.18 -30.29
C LYS A 473 10.12 17.44 -30.35
N ASN A 474 9.74 18.71 -30.38
CA ASN A 474 8.37 19.14 -30.56
C ASN A 474 8.24 19.89 -31.90
N HIS A 475 7.27 19.49 -32.72
CA HIS A 475 6.91 20.16 -33.96
C HIS A 475 5.61 20.91 -33.74
N ARG A 476 5.68 22.24 -33.82
CA ARG A 476 4.62 23.18 -33.45
C ARG A 476 4.18 24.11 -34.59
N PRO A 477 3.65 23.58 -35.72
CA PRO A 477 3.14 24.43 -36.79
C PRO A 477 1.95 25.25 -36.26
N GLY A 478 2.03 26.58 -36.37
CA GLY A 478 0.98 27.47 -35.87
C GLY A 478 0.87 27.55 -34.34
N GLY A 479 1.82 26.99 -33.59
CA GLY A 479 1.88 27.06 -32.12
C GLY A 479 1.23 25.89 -31.37
N GLU A 480 0.68 24.88 -32.06
CA GLU A 480 0.13 23.68 -31.43
C GLU A 480 1.23 22.64 -31.16
N ASN A 481 1.36 22.14 -29.94
CA ASN A 481 2.45 21.21 -29.58
C ASN A 481 2.20 19.78 -30.09
N HIS A 482 3.07 19.28 -30.97
CA HIS A 482 3.13 17.87 -31.36
C HIS A 482 4.51 17.27 -31.08
N LEU A 483 4.60 16.45 -30.03
CA LEU A 483 5.82 15.72 -29.69
C LEU A 483 6.12 14.66 -30.76
N VAL A 484 7.27 14.81 -31.42
CA VAL A 484 7.71 13.94 -32.53
C VAL A 484 8.52 12.77 -32.00
N GLY A 485 9.35 13.00 -30.98
CA GLY A 485 10.18 11.94 -30.41
C GLY A 485 11.16 12.42 -29.35
N ALA A 486 11.80 11.47 -28.70
CA ALA A 486 12.83 11.68 -27.69
C ALA A 486 14.19 11.24 -28.21
N GLY A 487 15.25 11.95 -27.81
CA GLY A 487 16.60 11.68 -28.27
C GLY A 487 17.65 12.05 -27.22
N VAL A 488 18.91 11.84 -27.62
CA VAL A 488 20.06 11.95 -26.73
C VAL A 488 21.14 12.82 -27.37
N ALA A 489 21.72 13.69 -26.56
CA ALA A 489 22.79 14.61 -26.93
C ALA A 489 23.95 14.51 -25.93
N THR A 490 25.16 14.76 -26.41
CA THR A 490 26.36 14.86 -25.56
C THR A 490 26.60 16.31 -25.19
N VAL A 491 27.00 16.55 -23.95
CA VAL A 491 27.43 17.86 -23.44
C VAL A 491 28.92 17.81 -23.17
N THR A 492 29.69 18.74 -23.73
CA THR A 492 31.13 18.86 -23.48
C THR A 492 31.43 20.23 -22.90
N MET A 493 32.15 20.27 -21.77
CA MET A 493 32.58 21.52 -21.15
C MET A 493 33.74 22.10 -21.97
N SER A 494 33.68 23.40 -22.29
CA SER A 494 34.83 24.09 -22.89
C SER A 494 35.91 24.39 -21.85
N ASP A 495 37.15 24.59 -22.32
CA ASP A 495 38.28 25.01 -21.48
C ASP A 495 38.26 26.52 -21.14
N ASP A 496 37.24 27.25 -21.58
CA ASP A 496 37.10 28.69 -21.32
C ASP A 496 36.75 28.98 -19.85
N TYR A 497 36.93 30.23 -19.42
CA TYR A 497 36.47 30.68 -18.11
C TYR A 497 35.52 31.89 -18.22
N PRO A 498 34.23 31.77 -17.84
CA PRO A 498 33.57 30.53 -17.40
C PRO A 498 33.42 29.52 -18.54
N ALA A 499 33.48 28.22 -18.21
CA ALA A 499 33.32 27.16 -19.19
C ALA A 499 31.94 27.29 -19.86
N ILE A 500 31.88 27.19 -21.18
CA ILE A 500 30.64 27.24 -21.94
C ILE A 500 30.34 25.80 -22.40
N PRO A 501 29.33 25.14 -21.82
CA PRO A 501 28.99 23.78 -22.22
C PRO A 501 28.44 23.78 -23.65
N GLN A 502 28.91 22.85 -24.48
CA GLN A 502 28.47 22.68 -25.86
C GLN A 502 27.67 21.38 -26.00
N VAL A 503 26.53 21.46 -26.67
CA VAL A 503 25.63 20.32 -26.89
C VAL A 503 25.73 19.83 -28.34
N THR A 504 25.89 18.53 -28.53
CA THR A 504 25.85 17.88 -29.85
C THR A 504 24.82 16.76 -29.84
N ARG A 505 23.82 16.83 -30.73
CA ARG A 505 22.80 15.78 -30.87
C ARG A 505 23.36 14.57 -31.61
N LEU A 506 23.09 13.37 -31.09
CA LEU A 506 23.53 12.11 -31.68
C LEU A 506 22.65 11.67 -32.86
N SER A 507 21.41 12.12 -32.90
CA SER A 507 20.40 11.79 -33.91
C SER A 507 19.32 12.87 -33.99
N GLU A 508 18.39 12.72 -34.94
CA GLU A 508 17.17 13.53 -34.94
C GLU A 508 16.34 13.26 -33.70
N TYR A 509 16.01 11.98 -33.47
CA TYR A 509 15.49 11.41 -32.23
C TYR A 509 15.79 9.90 -32.28
N TRP A 510 15.76 9.23 -31.14
CA TRP A 510 15.94 7.77 -31.05
C TRP A 510 14.61 7.06 -30.87
N TRP A 511 13.75 7.59 -30.01
CA TRP A 511 12.44 7.01 -29.68
C TRP A 511 11.34 7.81 -30.36
N ASP A 512 10.48 7.09 -31.08
CA ASP A 512 9.36 7.67 -31.80
C ASP A 512 8.25 8.05 -30.81
N GLY A 513 7.86 9.33 -30.81
CA GLY A 513 6.94 9.87 -29.81
C GLY A 513 5.50 9.36 -29.92
N GLU A 514 5.13 8.76 -31.04
CA GLU A 514 3.79 8.19 -31.25
C GLU A 514 3.67 6.78 -30.69
N THR A 515 4.76 6.01 -30.72
CA THR A 515 4.72 4.56 -30.44
C THR A 515 5.49 4.14 -29.20
N GLU A 516 6.41 4.97 -28.73
CA GLU A 516 7.33 4.65 -27.65
C GLU A 516 7.33 5.71 -26.54
N PRO A 517 7.82 5.36 -25.34
CA PRO A 517 8.03 6.34 -24.29
C PRO A 517 9.08 7.39 -24.66
N TRP A 518 8.86 8.61 -24.20
CA TRP A 518 9.70 9.78 -24.36
C TRP A 518 10.83 9.79 -23.34
N TYR A 519 11.70 8.78 -23.39
CA TYR A 519 12.72 8.55 -22.37
C TYR A 519 13.61 9.77 -22.13
N GLY A 520 13.64 10.20 -20.87
CA GLY A 520 14.43 11.31 -20.38
C GLY A 520 13.65 12.61 -20.17
N ASP A 521 12.34 12.65 -20.43
CA ASP A 521 11.50 13.84 -20.20
C ASP A 521 11.19 14.15 -18.72
N VAL A 522 11.24 13.14 -17.84
CA VAL A 522 11.18 13.27 -16.36
C VAL A 522 12.59 13.17 -15.78
N GLY A 523 13.57 13.65 -16.54
CA GLY A 523 14.98 13.65 -16.18
C GLY A 523 15.64 12.28 -16.15
N ALA A 524 16.89 12.29 -15.73
CA ALA A 524 17.75 11.12 -15.64
C ALA A 524 18.62 11.17 -14.38
N ILE A 525 19.06 10.00 -13.91
CA ILE A 525 19.96 9.88 -12.76
C ILE A 525 21.00 8.80 -13.02
N ARG A 526 22.27 9.10 -12.70
CA ARG A 526 23.32 8.09 -12.63
C ARG A 526 23.29 7.40 -11.27
N SER A 527 23.21 6.08 -11.28
CA SER A 527 23.35 5.28 -10.07
C SER A 527 24.09 3.98 -10.35
N GLY A 528 25.16 3.74 -9.59
CA GLY A 528 26.12 2.69 -9.89
C GLY A 528 26.72 2.90 -11.29
N ASP A 529 26.77 1.82 -12.08
CA ASP A 529 27.31 1.84 -13.44
C ASP A 529 26.30 2.25 -14.51
N HIS A 530 25.07 2.60 -14.13
CA HIS A 530 24.00 2.88 -15.08
C HIS A 530 23.46 4.30 -14.97
N ILE A 531 22.99 4.83 -16.10
CA ILE A 531 22.14 6.01 -16.20
C ILE A 531 20.71 5.51 -16.39
N TYR A 532 19.79 6.01 -15.57
CA TYR A 532 18.36 5.73 -15.65
C TYR A 532 17.65 6.98 -16.16
N ALA A 533 16.87 6.84 -17.24
CA ALA A 533 16.11 7.94 -17.83
C ALA A 533 14.62 7.62 -17.80
N TYR A 534 13.81 8.59 -17.34
CA TYR A 534 12.37 8.42 -17.12
C TYR A 534 11.58 9.17 -18.19
N GLY A 535 10.54 8.53 -18.74
CA GLY A 535 9.82 8.97 -19.93
C GLY A 535 8.31 8.82 -19.82
N HIS A 536 7.50 9.84 -20.09
CA HIS A 536 6.06 9.65 -20.36
C HIS A 536 5.84 8.87 -21.67
N ALA A 537 4.61 8.45 -21.93
CA ALA A 537 4.23 7.93 -23.25
C ALA A 537 2.89 8.54 -23.71
N LYS A 538 2.67 8.53 -25.02
CA LYS A 538 1.44 9.05 -25.60
C LYS A 538 0.23 8.24 -25.12
N SER A 539 -0.85 8.95 -24.75
CA SER A 539 -2.14 8.37 -24.35
C SER A 539 -2.13 7.51 -23.08
N THR A 540 -1.09 7.61 -22.24
CA THR A 540 -1.07 6.92 -20.93
C THR A 540 -0.67 7.90 -19.81
N PRO A 541 -1.19 7.71 -18.58
CA PRO A 541 -0.81 8.54 -17.43
C PRO A 541 0.45 8.03 -16.71
N TYR A 542 1.18 7.07 -17.29
CA TYR A 542 2.30 6.40 -16.63
C TYR A 542 3.65 6.90 -17.16
N VAL A 543 4.68 6.79 -16.32
CA VAL A 543 6.08 7.09 -16.66
C VAL A 543 6.87 5.79 -16.67
N TYR A 544 7.71 5.61 -17.67
CA TYR A 544 8.51 4.43 -17.94
C TYR A 544 9.99 4.72 -17.72
N VAL A 545 10.80 3.67 -17.56
CA VAL A 545 12.25 3.83 -17.33
C VAL A 545 13.07 2.98 -18.29
N THR A 546 14.13 3.59 -18.82
CA THR A 546 15.22 2.90 -19.52
C THR A 546 16.51 3.07 -18.75
N ARG A 547 17.46 2.16 -18.95
CA ARG A 547 18.82 2.29 -18.42
C ARG A 547 19.87 1.96 -19.47
N VAL A 548 21.06 2.50 -19.28
CA VAL A 548 22.25 2.20 -20.08
C VAL A 548 23.49 2.28 -19.20
N LEU A 549 24.52 1.50 -19.51
CA LEU A 549 25.85 1.71 -18.91
C LEU A 549 26.36 3.11 -19.28
N TRP A 550 26.86 3.87 -18.30
CA TRP A 550 27.22 5.27 -18.53
C TRP A 550 28.29 5.45 -19.62
N GLN A 551 29.19 4.47 -19.81
CA GLN A 551 30.21 4.49 -20.88
C GLN A 551 29.60 4.35 -22.28
N ASN A 552 28.46 3.67 -22.39
CA ASN A 552 27.82 3.32 -23.65
C ASN A 552 26.57 4.17 -23.92
N ALA A 553 26.38 5.24 -23.15
CA ALA A 553 25.16 6.05 -23.21
C ALA A 553 24.94 6.73 -24.57
N THR A 554 25.99 6.84 -25.40
CA THR A 554 25.92 7.36 -26.78
C THR A 554 25.45 6.32 -27.82
N ASN A 555 25.26 5.05 -27.43
CA ASN A 555 24.85 3.98 -28.33
C ASN A 555 23.45 3.44 -27.97
N LEU A 556 22.48 3.66 -28.86
CA LEU A 556 21.10 3.23 -28.69
C LEU A 556 20.96 1.70 -28.49
N SER A 557 21.80 0.87 -29.13
CA SER A 557 21.68 -0.59 -29.01
C SER A 557 22.05 -1.13 -27.63
N CYS A 558 22.67 -0.30 -26.78
CA CYS A 558 23.07 -0.66 -25.42
C CYS A 558 22.01 -0.32 -24.37
N TYR A 559 20.90 0.32 -24.76
CA TYR A 559 19.82 0.66 -23.84
C TYR A 559 18.97 -0.57 -23.52
N GLU A 560 18.62 -0.69 -22.24
CA GLU A 560 17.70 -1.70 -21.72
C GLU A 560 16.42 -1.03 -21.22
N TYR A 561 15.30 -1.70 -21.37
CA TYR A 561 13.97 -1.19 -21.07
C TYR A 561 13.34 -2.02 -19.96
N TRP A 562 12.66 -1.34 -19.04
CA TRP A 562 11.98 -2.01 -17.92
C TRP A 562 10.57 -2.45 -18.31
N ASN A 563 10.30 -3.76 -18.27
CA ASN A 563 8.99 -4.31 -18.63
C ASN A 563 8.05 -4.54 -17.43
N GLY A 564 8.33 -3.90 -16.28
CA GLY A 564 7.58 -4.11 -15.03
C GLY A 564 8.17 -5.19 -14.12
N LYS A 565 8.96 -6.12 -14.66
CA LYS A 565 9.55 -7.24 -13.89
C LYS A 565 11.05 -7.38 -14.08
N THR A 566 11.53 -7.25 -15.31
CA THR A 566 12.94 -7.44 -15.68
C THR A 566 13.37 -6.42 -16.72
N TRP A 567 14.69 -6.26 -16.86
CA TRP A 567 15.29 -5.48 -17.93
C TRP A 567 15.38 -6.31 -19.21
N GLN A 568 15.07 -5.71 -20.36
CA GLN A 568 15.17 -6.34 -21.68
C GLN A 568 15.81 -5.38 -22.69
N SER A 569 16.48 -5.91 -23.70
CA SER A 569 17.04 -5.09 -24.79
C SER A 569 15.99 -4.73 -25.86
N ASP A 570 14.89 -5.49 -25.93
CA ASP A 570 13.81 -5.22 -26.85
C ASP A 570 13.07 -3.94 -26.46
N ARG A 571 12.90 -3.06 -27.45
CA ARG A 571 12.19 -1.78 -27.30
C ARG A 571 10.74 -2.01 -26.90
N LEU A 572 10.20 -1.07 -26.13
CA LEU A 572 8.82 -1.12 -25.66
C LEU A 572 7.92 -0.26 -26.55
N TYR A 573 6.87 -0.87 -27.07
CA TYR A 573 5.86 -0.22 -27.90
C TYR A 573 4.49 -0.39 -27.26
N ASN A 574 3.61 0.62 -27.35
CA ASN A 574 2.24 0.58 -26.80
C ASN A 574 2.18 0.16 -25.32
N VAL A 575 3.01 0.80 -24.51
CA VAL A 575 3.18 0.53 -23.08
C VAL A 575 1.91 0.80 -22.26
N GLY A 576 1.73 0.10 -21.14
CA GLY A 576 0.57 0.23 -20.27
C GLY A 576 0.93 0.44 -18.80
N GLU A 577 0.05 0.04 -17.90
CA GLU A 577 0.25 0.13 -16.45
C GLU A 577 1.36 -0.80 -15.94
N ASN A 578 1.49 -1.99 -16.54
CA ASN A 578 2.39 -3.03 -16.03
C ASN A 578 3.86 -2.61 -16.11
N GLU A 579 4.24 -1.86 -17.13
CA GLU A 579 5.60 -1.36 -17.35
C GLU A 579 5.88 -0.03 -16.63
N GLY A 580 4.82 0.62 -16.12
CA GLY A 580 4.89 1.93 -15.48
C GLY A 580 5.59 1.92 -14.12
N VAL A 581 6.35 2.99 -13.86
CA VAL A 581 7.08 3.23 -12.62
C VAL A 581 6.43 4.33 -11.78
N PHE A 582 5.93 5.39 -12.43
CA PHE A 582 5.16 6.46 -11.80
C PHE A 582 3.80 6.63 -12.49
N TRP A 583 2.86 7.31 -11.82
CA TRP A 583 1.51 7.55 -12.29
C TRP A 583 1.09 9.01 -12.03
N GLN A 584 0.45 9.64 -13.02
CA GLN A 584 -0.09 11.00 -12.97
C GLN A 584 0.96 12.06 -12.58
N VAL A 585 2.16 11.91 -13.13
CA VAL A 585 3.25 12.87 -12.99
C VAL A 585 3.12 13.93 -14.08
N ASN A 586 3.34 15.19 -13.73
CA ASN A 586 3.53 16.26 -14.71
C ASN A 586 5.01 16.37 -15.09
N GLN A 587 5.82 16.78 -14.11
CA GLN A 587 7.25 17.02 -14.24
C GLN A 587 7.88 16.82 -12.86
N GLY A 588 9.13 16.35 -12.84
CA GLY A 588 9.87 16.10 -11.61
C GLY A 588 11.24 15.52 -11.88
N GLN A 589 11.98 15.22 -10.82
CA GLN A 589 13.30 14.60 -10.95
C GLN A 589 13.59 13.65 -9.78
N VAL A 590 14.24 12.54 -10.11
CA VAL A 590 14.75 11.56 -9.13
C VAL A 590 16.13 11.99 -8.66
N ILE A 591 16.34 11.99 -7.35
CA ILE A 591 17.63 12.20 -6.69
C ILE A 591 17.93 11.09 -5.69
N TRP A 592 19.19 10.96 -5.28
CA TRP A 592 19.56 10.18 -4.10
C TRP A 592 19.55 11.08 -2.87
N SER A 593 18.76 10.73 -1.85
CA SER A 593 18.73 11.45 -0.57
C SER A 593 19.73 10.83 0.40
N ASN A 594 20.77 11.57 0.76
CA ASN A 594 21.77 11.12 1.75
C ASN A 594 21.16 10.99 3.16
N TYR A 595 20.23 11.87 3.52
CA TYR A 595 19.59 11.88 4.83
C TYR A 595 18.71 10.64 5.06
N TYR A 596 17.94 10.25 4.04
CA TYR A 596 17.10 9.07 4.10
C TYR A 596 17.78 7.80 3.56
N GLY A 597 18.92 7.89 2.88
CA GLY A 597 19.61 6.73 2.31
C GLY A 597 18.80 5.97 1.25
N CYS A 598 18.00 6.70 0.46
CA CYS A 598 17.14 6.13 -0.59
C CYS A 598 16.97 7.11 -1.77
N PHE A 599 16.44 6.62 -2.89
CA PHE A 599 16.00 7.48 -3.98
C PHE A 599 14.76 8.25 -3.56
N MET A 600 14.71 9.52 -3.91
CA MET A 600 13.57 10.41 -3.72
C MET A 600 13.21 11.00 -5.07
N PHE A 601 11.97 10.82 -5.47
CA PHE A 601 11.38 11.46 -6.63
C PHE A 601 10.56 12.65 -6.16
N VAL A 602 10.99 13.87 -6.48
CA VAL A 602 10.26 15.11 -6.17
C VAL A 602 9.60 15.59 -7.46
N TYR A 603 8.30 15.88 -7.38
CA TYR A 603 7.51 16.14 -8.58
C TYR A 603 6.25 16.97 -8.30
N SER A 604 5.67 17.47 -9.39
CA SER A 604 4.30 18.01 -9.45
C SER A 604 3.41 17.02 -10.18
N ASP A 605 2.16 16.89 -9.73
CA ASP A 605 1.20 15.97 -10.33
C ASP A 605 0.40 16.60 -11.49
N ASN A 606 -0.29 15.75 -12.26
CA ASN A 606 -1.09 16.19 -13.41
C ASN A 606 -2.45 16.82 -13.05
N TRP A 607 -2.79 16.95 -11.78
CA TRP A 607 -4.05 17.58 -11.37
C TRP A 607 -3.98 19.11 -11.35
N MET A 608 -2.86 19.70 -11.80
CA MET A 608 -2.65 21.16 -11.86
C MET A 608 -2.97 21.81 -10.52
N ASN A 609 -2.53 21.18 -9.44
CA ASN A 609 -2.68 21.72 -8.09
C ASN A 609 -1.41 22.50 -7.69
N ASN A 610 -1.39 22.99 -6.45
CA ASN A 610 -0.28 23.81 -5.95
C ASN A 610 0.66 23.02 -5.04
N LYS A 611 0.87 21.72 -5.31
CA LYS A 611 1.62 20.82 -4.43
C LYS A 611 2.97 20.43 -5.01
N VAL A 612 3.96 20.41 -4.14
CA VAL A 612 5.22 19.71 -4.32
C VAL A 612 5.11 18.39 -3.58
N LEU A 613 5.20 17.29 -4.31
CA LEU A 613 5.08 15.94 -3.78
C LEU A 613 6.43 15.22 -3.82
N ALA A 614 6.55 14.18 -3.00
CA ALA A 614 7.67 13.24 -3.09
C ALA A 614 7.25 11.79 -2.91
N GLN A 615 7.94 10.91 -3.62
CA GLN A 615 7.92 9.46 -3.41
C GLN A 615 9.34 8.96 -3.17
N VAL A 616 9.49 7.81 -2.53
CA VAL A 616 10.81 7.23 -2.24
C VAL A 616 10.91 5.75 -2.61
N ALA A 617 12.12 5.30 -2.95
CA ALA A 617 12.42 3.92 -3.32
C ALA A 617 13.90 3.56 -3.02
N TYR A 618 14.25 2.27 -2.88
CA TYR A 618 15.66 1.84 -2.83
C TYR A 618 16.27 1.57 -4.19
N THR A 619 15.42 1.44 -5.21
CA THR A 619 15.82 1.13 -6.57
C THR A 619 15.18 2.14 -7.52
N PRO A 620 15.86 2.54 -8.60
CA PRO A 620 15.32 3.47 -9.59
C PRO A 620 13.97 3.03 -10.22
N THR A 621 13.69 1.73 -10.24
CA THR A 621 12.44 1.15 -10.76
C THR A 621 11.30 1.07 -9.73
N GLY A 622 11.53 1.53 -8.50
CA GLY A 622 10.65 1.25 -7.37
C GLY A 622 10.84 -0.17 -6.83
N PRO A 623 10.07 -0.63 -5.83
CA PRO A 623 8.86 -0.03 -5.26
C PRO A 623 8.95 1.44 -4.88
N TRP A 624 8.06 2.29 -5.41
CA TRP A 624 7.91 3.66 -4.92
C TRP A 624 6.83 3.72 -3.85
N SER A 625 7.05 4.51 -2.81
CA SER A 625 6.09 4.74 -1.73
C SER A 625 4.85 5.49 -2.19
N ASP A 626 3.84 5.56 -1.32
CA ASP A 626 2.75 6.53 -1.49
C ASP A 626 3.30 7.98 -1.52
N PRO A 627 2.68 8.88 -2.31
CA PRO A 627 3.10 10.28 -2.37
C PRO A 627 2.96 11.00 -1.02
N VAL A 628 3.98 11.76 -0.67
CA VAL A 628 4.02 12.63 0.51
C VAL A 628 4.00 14.09 0.06
N LEU A 629 3.17 14.92 0.71
CA LEU A 629 3.18 16.36 0.50
C LEU A 629 4.41 16.98 1.17
N LEU A 630 5.28 17.60 0.36
CA LEU A 630 6.44 18.36 0.86
C LEU A 630 6.10 19.82 1.11
N TYR A 631 5.39 20.45 0.18
CA TYR A 631 5.05 21.87 0.24
C TYR A 631 3.79 22.18 -0.56
N GLN A 632 3.00 23.15 -0.08
CA GLN A 632 1.83 23.68 -0.77
C GLN A 632 2.10 25.15 -1.11
N ALA A 633 2.33 25.45 -2.39
CA ALA A 633 2.59 26.80 -2.86
C ALA A 633 1.30 27.63 -2.92
N THR A 634 1.48 28.95 -2.92
CA THR A 634 0.40 29.91 -3.18
C THR A 634 0.46 30.35 -4.64
N PRO A 635 -0.61 30.16 -5.44
CA PRO A 635 -0.70 30.68 -6.80
C PRO A 635 -0.48 32.19 -6.85
N ILE A 636 0.26 32.66 -7.84
CA ILE A 636 0.39 34.12 -8.09
C ILE A 636 -0.94 34.69 -8.58
N THR A 637 -1.62 33.97 -9.48
CA THR A 637 -2.91 34.35 -10.03
C THR A 637 -4.00 33.43 -9.51
N ASN A 638 -5.17 33.99 -9.21
CA ASN A 638 -6.27 33.19 -8.68
C ASN A 638 -6.72 32.16 -9.73
N GLY A 639 -6.67 30.87 -9.38
CA GLY A 639 -6.93 29.77 -10.29
C GLY A 639 -5.72 29.26 -11.09
N SER A 640 -4.52 29.81 -10.88
CA SER A 640 -3.29 29.28 -11.48
C SER A 640 -2.73 28.10 -10.68
N SER A 641 -1.85 27.33 -11.32
CA SER A 641 -1.19 26.15 -10.74
C SER A 641 0.32 26.34 -10.60
N ILE A 642 0.98 25.39 -9.92
CA ILE A 642 2.43 25.21 -10.01
C ILE A 642 2.75 23.92 -10.75
N TYR A 643 3.94 23.84 -11.33
CA TYR A 643 4.44 22.65 -12.00
C TYR A 643 5.97 22.62 -12.01
N ALA A 644 6.54 21.51 -12.51
CA ALA A 644 7.98 21.31 -12.61
C ALA A 644 8.75 21.49 -11.29
N ALA A 645 8.28 20.83 -10.23
CA ALA A 645 9.02 20.77 -8.98
C ALA A 645 10.33 19.97 -9.15
N VAL A 646 11.47 20.62 -8.92
CA VAL A 646 12.80 20.03 -9.08
C VAL A 646 13.65 20.21 -7.82
N PRO A 647 14.22 19.12 -7.28
CA PRO A 647 15.04 19.12 -6.08
C PRO A 647 16.52 19.43 -6.38
N HIS A 648 17.15 20.20 -5.50
CA HIS A 648 18.54 20.66 -5.59
C HIS A 648 19.37 20.15 -4.41
N PRO A 649 19.82 18.87 -4.44
CA PRO A 649 20.48 18.24 -3.29
C PRO A 649 21.88 18.78 -3.01
N TYR A 650 22.49 19.51 -3.96
CA TYR A 650 23.85 20.02 -3.86
C TYR A 650 23.99 21.27 -2.96
N TYR A 651 22.89 21.87 -2.50
CA TYR A 651 22.95 23.00 -1.54
C TYR A 651 23.21 22.55 -0.10
N ASP A 652 22.86 21.29 0.24
CA ASP A 652 23.14 20.69 1.55
C ASP A 652 23.48 19.20 1.38
N GLU A 653 24.77 18.88 1.38
CA GLU A 653 25.27 17.52 1.19
C GLU A 653 24.81 16.53 2.28
N SER A 654 24.46 17.02 3.47
CA SER A 654 23.89 16.17 4.53
C SER A 654 22.51 15.62 4.15
N GLY A 655 21.83 16.29 3.22
CA GLY A 655 20.47 16.00 2.78
C GLY A 655 19.39 16.35 3.80
N LYS A 656 19.74 16.94 4.95
CA LYS A 656 18.77 17.35 5.98
C LYS A 656 17.89 18.49 5.49
N ASN A 657 18.48 19.42 4.74
CA ASN A 657 17.74 20.42 4.00
C ASN A 657 17.72 20.07 2.50
N LEU A 658 16.62 20.41 1.85
CA LEU A 658 16.46 20.25 0.40
C LEU A 658 15.82 21.52 -0.16
N VAL A 659 16.55 22.20 -1.04
CA VAL A 659 15.98 23.27 -1.85
C VAL A 659 15.22 22.64 -3.00
N VAL A 660 13.99 23.09 -3.22
CA VAL A 660 13.16 22.70 -4.37
C VAL A 660 12.75 23.94 -5.12
N THR A 661 12.91 23.95 -6.44
CA THR A 661 12.35 25.00 -7.31
C THR A 661 11.12 24.49 -8.01
N PHE A 662 10.17 25.37 -8.32
CA PHE A 662 8.99 25.05 -9.13
C PHE A 662 8.60 26.27 -9.96
N THR A 663 7.97 26.06 -11.11
CA THR A 663 7.33 27.14 -11.86
C THR A 663 5.97 27.46 -11.25
N ASN A 664 5.76 28.73 -10.92
CA ASN A 664 4.46 29.28 -10.59
C ASN A 664 3.96 30.05 -11.82
N HIS A 665 2.80 29.63 -12.34
CA HIS A 665 2.23 30.19 -13.56
C HIS A 665 2.01 31.73 -13.42
N PRO A 666 2.36 32.55 -14.43
CA PRO A 666 2.63 32.16 -15.81
C PRO A 666 4.02 31.61 -16.10
N ASN A 667 5.11 32.18 -15.57
CA ASN A 667 6.49 31.78 -15.89
C ASN A 667 7.49 32.30 -14.83
N LEU A 668 7.18 32.08 -13.55
CA LEU A 668 8.01 32.54 -12.44
C LEU A 668 8.53 31.37 -11.62
N ILE A 669 9.83 31.15 -11.66
CA ILE A 669 10.48 30.11 -10.87
C ILE A 669 10.65 30.62 -9.44
N GLN A 670 10.16 29.83 -8.47
CA GLN A 670 10.31 30.10 -7.05
C GLN A 670 11.09 28.97 -6.37
N ALA A 671 11.84 29.30 -5.32
CA ALA A 671 12.57 28.33 -4.52
C ALA A 671 11.99 28.24 -3.11
N VAL A 672 11.85 27.01 -2.61
CA VAL A 672 11.49 26.69 -1.22
C VAL A 672 12.60 25.86 -0.59
N ASN A 673 12.94 26.16 0.66
CA ASN A 673 13.84 25.34 1.46
C ASN A 673 13.01 24.44 2.38
N LEU A 674 13.26 23.13 2.31
CA LEU A 674 12.58 22.11 3.11
C LEU A 674 13.58 21.53 4.10
N THR A 675 13.26 21.56 5.39
CA THR A 675 14.06 20.89 6.43
C THR A 675 13.32 19.62 6.87
N PHE A 676 13.97 18.47 6.73
CA PHE A 676 13.44 17.18 7.17
C PHE A 676 13.62 16.95 8.67
N THR A 677 12.69 16.21 9.29
CA THR A 677 12.67 15.91 10.75
C THR A 677 13.60 14.77 11.14
#